data_AF-A0A9R0X8X4-F1
#
_entry.id   AF-A0A9R0X8X4-F1
#
_cell.length_a   1.000
_cell.length_b   1.000
_cell.length_c   1.000
_cell.angle_alpha   90.00
_cell.angle_beta   90.00
_cell.angle_gamma   90.00
#
_symmetry.space_group_name_H-M   'P 1'
#
loop_
_entity.id
_entity.type
_entity.pdbx_description
1 polymer ?
#
loop_
_entity_poly.entity_id
_entity_poly.type
_entity_poly.pdbx_seq_one_letter_code
_entity_poly.pdbx_strand_id
1 'polypeptide(L)'
;MLYYGCYAGSPSTTPPAWTPDPDEAALTNVGRVLEARGSEIIGQAYKDPITSFRDFHKFSNENPEAYWKMVFEEMGITFSVAPSCILRDSDAYPGGEWLPGAVLNAAANCLTAKPGRTPSNVAIVWRDEGKDSEPLNFVTVEELRKKVCLVANALDALNLAKGSAIAIDMPMNVNAVTIYLAIVLAGYIVVSIADSFAAPAISMRLKISEAKAIFTQDCILRDDKELPLYSRVVEAKAPMAIVIPARGSSTSIKGFRADDLSWEDFLGRADHTKADIYTTVEQPAYQFSNILFSSGTTGEPKAIPWTHLTPLKAAADGWCHMDIRKGDVVAWPTNLGWMMGPWLVYASLLNGASMALYNGSPNSSGFAKFVQDAKVTMLGVVPSIVRTWKSTDCTAGFDWSTIRCFSSTGEASSVDDYLWLMGRACYKPVIEYCGGTEIGGGFITGSLLQPQALSAFSTPAMGCNLFILDSNGNPLPQDSAGIGELALDPTLFGSSTTLLNADHHEVYFSGMPEWNAKVLRRHGDEFERTTEGYYRAHGRADDTMNLGGIKVSSIEIERICNRVNDAILETAAIGVPPVGGGPEQLTIAVVFKDQSPQAEDLNQLKLMFNSALKKLNPLSGFIGRCGAIAPSNRLKQGHEESPTQGVHPGKAL
;
A
#
# COMPACT_ATOMS: atom_id res chain seq x y z
N MET A 1 -22.63 -11.59 -16.98
CA MET A 1 -23.77 -12.51 -16.81
C MET A 1 -23.36 -13.98 -16.59
N LEU A 2 -22.29 -14.50 -17.21
CA LEU A 2 -21.89 -15.91 -17.04
C LEU A 2 -21.64 -16.34 -15.59
N TYR A 3 -20.89 -15.57 -14.80
CA TYR A 3 -20.61 -15.88 -13.38
C TYR A 3 -21.88 -16.16 -12.56
N TYR A 4 -22.84 -15.23 -12.56
CA TYR A 4 -24.11 -15.40 -11.84
C TYR A 4 -24.95 -16.55 -12.38
N GLY A 5 -24.85 -16.85 -13.68
CA GLY A 5 -25.51 -18.02 -14.27
C GLY A 5 -24.92 -19.34 -13.80
N CYS A 6 -23.59 -19.46 -13.76
CA CYS A 6 -22.88 -20.67 -13.33
C CYS A 6 -23.16 -21.04 -11.87
N TYR A 7 -23.38 -20.05 -11.02
CA TYR A 7 -23.64 -20.24 -9.58
C TYR A 7 -25.11 -20.06 -9.20
N ALA A 8 -26.02 -20.00 -10.17
CA ALA A 8 -27.45 -19.93 -9.89
C ALA A 8 -27.90 -21.17 -9.10
N GLY A 9 -28.40 -20.97 -7.87
CA GLY A 9 -28.82 -22.06 -6.98
C GLY A 9 -27.68 -22.73 -6.19
N SER A 10 -26.45 -22.24 -6.30
CA SER A 10 -25.34 -22.67 -5.43
C SER A 10 -25.63 -22.27 -3.98
N PRO A 11 -25.39 -23.16 -2.99
CA PRO A 11 -25.49 -22.81 -1.57
C PRO A 11 -24.29 -21.99 -1.08
N SER A 12 -23.22 -21.85 -1.89
CA SER A 12 -22.05 -21.08 -1.52
C SER A 12 -22.35 -19.58 -1.48
N THR A 13 -21.93 -18.91 -0.42
CA THR A 13 -22.06 -17.46 -0.27
C THR A 13 -20.85 -16.71 -0.85
N THR A 14 -19.80 -17.44 -1.22
CA THR A 14 -18.52 -16.91 -1.72
C THR A 14 -17.94 -17.82 -2.82
N PRO A 15 -18.65 -18.05 -3.95
CA PRO A 15 -18.13 -18.89 -5.01
C PRO A 15 -16.91 -18.25 -5.70
N PRO A 16 -15.95 -19.05 -6.19
CA PRO A 16 -14.78 -18.52 -6.89
C PRO A 16 -15.18 -17.92 -8.24
N ALA A 17 -14.58 -16.79 -8.60
CA ALA A 17 -14.71 -16.18 -9.93
C ALA A 17 -13.57 -16.55 -10.87
N TRP A 18 -12.45 -17.01 -10.32
CA TRP A 18 -11.30 -17.51 -11.07
C TRP A 18 -10.74 -18.75 -10.38
N THR A 19 -10.30 -19.73 -11.17
CA THR A 19 -9.63 -20.93 -10.69
C THR A 19 -8.30 -21.06 -11.44
N PRO A 20 -7.20 -21.40 -10.75
CA PRO A 20 -5.92 -21.60 -11.40
C PRO A 20 -5.96 -22.73 -12.43
N ASP A 21 -5.39 -22.46 -13.60
CA ASP A 21 -5.08 -23.51 -14.56
C ASP A 21 -3.83 -24.29 -14.09
N PRO A 22 -3.85 -25.63 -14.08
CA PRO A 22 -2.72 -26.42 -13.59
C PRO A 22 -1.39 -26.17 -14.31
N ASP A 23 -1.42 -25.94 -15.62
CA ASP A 23 -0.21 -25.71 -16.41
C ASP A 23 0.34 -24.30 -16.13
N GLU A 24 -0.53 -23.27 -16.06
CA GLU A 24 -0.10 -21.93 -15.65
C GLU A 24 0.40 -21.89 -14.19
N ALA A 25 -0.25 -22.65 -13.29
CA ALA A 25 0.10 -22.74 -11.88
C ALA A 25 1.51 -23.29 -11.68
N ALA A 26 1.88 -24.38 -12.37
CA ALA A 26 3.22 -24.96 -12.34
C ALA A 26 4.33 -24.00 -12.82
N LEU A 27 3.98 -22.99 -13.62
CA LEU A 27 4.92 -22.00 -14.14
C LEU A 27 5.09 -20.77 -13.22
N THR A 28 4.24 -20.62 -12.20
CA THR A 28 4.42 -19.57 -11.18
C THR A 28 5.72 -19.77 -10.40
N ASN A 29 6.23 -18.73 -9.75
CA ASN A 29 7.41 -18.80 -8.91
C ASN A 29 7.28 -19.89 -7.83
N VAL A 30 6.19 -19.85 -7.05
CA VAL A 30 5.91 -20.88 -6.04
C VAL A 30 5.62 -22.23 -6.69
N GLY A 31 4.90 -22.25 -7.82
CA GLY A 31 4.62 -23.47 -8.56
C GLY A 31 5.89 -24.20 -9.02
N ARG A 32 6.86 -23.48 -9.58
CA ARG A 32 8.15 -24.05 -9.98
C ARG A 32 8.95 -24.60 -8.81
N VAL A 33 8.91 -23.91 -7.66
CA VAL A 33 9.54 -24.42 -6.43
C VAL A 33 8.87 -25.71 -5.97
N LEU A 34 7.54 -25.77 -5.98
CA LEU A 34 6.78 -26.95 -5.60
C LEU A 34 7.00 -28.11 -6.59
N GLU A 35 7.05 -27.85 -7.90
CA GLU A 35 7.38 -28.87 -8.91
C GLU A 35 8.79 -29.43 -8.72
N ALA A 36 9.77 -28.56 -8.44
CA ALA A 36 11.16 -28.98 -8.31
C ALA A 36 11.47 -29.64 -6.95
N ARG A 37 10.83 -29.17 -5.87
CA ARG A 37 11.23 -29.45 -4.48
C ARG A 37 10.07 -29.77 -3.56
N GLY A 38 8.83 -29.86 -4.03
CA GLY A 38 7.64 -30.09 -3.20
C GLY A 38 7.75 -31.35 -2.34
N SER A 39 8.23 -32.46 -2.92
CA SER A 39 8.46 -33.70 -2.16
C SER A 39 9.57 -33.60 -1.11
N GLU A 40 10.55 -32.69 -1.27
CA GLU A 40 11.56 -32.40 -0.26
C GLU A 40 10.97 -31.54 0.88
N ILE A 41 10.18 -30.53 0.51
CA ILE A 41 9.68 -29.49 1.42
C ILE A 41 8.52 -29.99 2.30
N ILE A 42 7.53 -30.66 1.69
CA ILE A 42 6.31 -31.12 2.39
C ILE A 42 6.10 -32.64 2.31
N GLY A 43 7.10 -33.39 1.83
CA GLY A 43 7.11 -34.85 1.87
C GLY A 43 6.02 -35.50 1.02
N GLN A 44 5.43 -36.58 1.54
CA GLN A 44 4.37 -37.35 0.87
C GLN A 44 3.05 -36.58 0.69
N ALA A 45 2.90 -35.41 1.33
CA ALA A 45 1.74 -34.54 1.14
C ALA A 45 1.78 -33.81 -0.21
N TYR A 46 2.96 -33.71 -0.85
CA TYR A 46 3.06 -33.10 -2.16
C TYR A 46 2.32 -33.89 -3.24
N LYS A 47 1.51 -33.21 -4.03
CA LYS A 47 0.78 -33.78 -5.19
C LYS A 47 0.97 -32.93 -6.43
N ASP A 48 0.60 -31.66 -6.32
CA ASP A 48 0.72 -30.64 -7.37
C ASP A 48 0.71 -29.26 -6.70
N PRO A 49 1.15 -28.19 -7.39
CA PRO A 49 1.23 -26.84 -6.81
C PRO A 49 -0.07 -26.31 -6.21
N ILE A 50 -1.23 -26.61 -6.81
CA ILE A 50 -2.53 -26.07 -6.41
C ILE A 50 -3.01 -26.79 -5.14
N THR A 51 -3.04 -28.12 -5.17
CA THR A 51 -3.60 -28.90 -4.04
C THR A 51 -2.68 -28.90 -2.82
N SER A 52 -1.37 -28.71 -3.02
CA SER A 52 -0.37 -28.65 -1.96
C SER A 52 -0.12 -27.25 -1.38
N PHE A 53 -0.78 -26.19 -1.91
CA PHE A 53 -0.55 -24.82 -1.47
C PHE A 53 -0.75 -24.61 0.04
N ARG A 54 -1.80 -25.22 0.62
CA ARG A 54 -2.09 -25.10 2.07
C ARG A 54 -0.99 -25.73 2.93
N ASP A 55 -0.47 -26.88 2.51
CA ASP A 55 0.63 -27.54 3.21
C ASP A 55 1.93 -26.75 3.09
N PHE A 56 2.16 -26.12 1.93
CA PHE A 56 3.29 -25.21 1.73
C PHE A 56 3.17 -23.93 2.57
N HIS A 57 1.97 -23.35 2.69
CA HIS A 57 1.70 -22.23 3.60
C HIS A 57 1.99 -22.64 5.04
N LYS A 58 1.49 -23.80 5.50
CA LYS A 58 1.80 -24.33 6.82
C LYS A 58 3.31 -24.51 7.03
N PHE A 59 4.02 -25.08 6.06
CA PHE A 59 5.48 -25.21 6.09
C PHE A 59 6.17 -23.85 6.24
N SER A 60 5.71 -22.82 5.53
CA SER A 60 6.30 -21.47 5.60
C SER A 60 6.26 -20.86 7.00
N ASN A 61 5.25 -21.23 7.80
CA ASN A 61 5.08 -20.77 9.19
C ASN A 61 5.86 -21.63 10.18
N GLU A 62 5.83 -22.96 10.02
CA GLU A 62 6.44 -23.89 10.96
C GLU A 62 7.96 -24.04 10.77
N ASN A 63 8.48 -23.72 9.58
CA ASN A 63 9.88 -23.91 9.20
C ASN A 63 10.50 -22.62 8.62
N PRO A 64 10.51 -21.49 9.38
CA PRO A 64 10.97 -20.21 8.86
C PRO A 64 12.43 -20.27 8.38
N GLU A 65 13.28 -21.05 9.04
CA GLU A 65 14.68 -21.25 8.65
C GLU A 65 14.83 -21.79 7.22
N ALA A 66 14.05 -22.80 6.85
CA ALA A 66 14.12 -23.42 5.54
C ALA A 66 13.39 -22.56 4.49
N TYR A 67 12.20 -22.06 4.83
CA TYR A 67 11.38 -21.27 3.93
C TYR A 67 12.07 -19.97 3.47
N TRP A 68 12.56 -19.15 4.41
CA TRP A 68 13.16 -17.86 4.05
C TRP A 68 14.52 -18.00 3.37
N LYS A 69 15.33 -19.01 3.72
CA LYS A 69 16.56 -19.30 2.98
C LYS A 69 16.26 -19.57 1.51
N MET A 70 15.30 -20.46 1.24
CA MET A 70 14.86 -20.76 -0.11
C MET A 70 14.33 -19.52 -0.84
N VAL A 71 13.48 -18.71 -0.21
CA VAL A 71 12.95 -17.49 -0.83
C VAL A 71 14.06 -16.49 -1.15
N PHE A 72 15.06 -16.31 -0.27
CA PHE A 72 16.21 -15.45 -0.55
C PHE A 72 17.12 -15.98 -1.66
N GLU A 73 17.29 -17.30 -1.75
CA GLU A 73 18.02 -17.96 -2.84
C GLU A 73 17.30 -17.74 -4.19
N GLU A 74 15.98 -17.96 -4.25
CA GLU A 74 15.16 -17.76 -5.45
C GLU A 74 15.15 -16.29 -5.92
N MET A 75 15.08 -15.34 -4.98
CA MET A 75 15.18 -13.91 -5.28
C MET A 75 16.63 -13.44 -5.52
N GLY A 76 17.63 -14.28 -5.28
CA GLY A 76 19.04 -13.95 -5.37
C GLY A 76 19.45 -12.77 -4.48
N ILE A 77 19.05 -12.81 -3.21
CA ILE A 77 19.44 -11.82 -2.20
C ILE A 77 20.87 -12.08 -1.75
N THR A 78 21.68 -11.02 -1.71
CA THR A 78 23.08 -11.07 -1.28
C THR A 78 23.28 -10.31 0.02
N PHE A 79 24.07 -10.90 0.91
CA PHE A 79 24.51 -10.32 2.17
C PHE A 79 26.03 -10.12 2.13
N SER A 80 26.52 -8.98 2.60
CA SER A 80 27.96 -8.78 2.80
C SER A 80 28.46 -9.55 4.02
N VAL A 81 27.60 -9.70 5.03
CA VAL A 81 27.76 -10.68 6.12
C VAL A 81 26.46 -11.47 6.22
N ALA A 82 26.54 -12.79 6.00
CA ALA A 82 25.38 -13.66 6.10
C ALA A 82 24.85 -13.73 7.55
N PRO A 83 23.53 -13.86 7.76
CA PRO A 83 22.97 -14.03 9.10
C PRO A 83 23.42 -15.34 9.74
N SER A 84 23.47 -15.38 11.08
CA SER A 84 23.79 -16.64 11.80
C SER A 84 22.68 -17.69 11.70
N CYS A 85 21.42 -17.24 11.57
CA CYS A 85 20.20 -18.02 11.37
C CYS A 85 19.12 -17.09 10.81
N ILE A 86 17.97 -17.62 10.37
CA ILE A 86 16.86 -16.80 9.87
C ILE A 86 16.12 -16.09 11.00
N LEU A 87 15.81 -16.82 12.08
CA LEU A 87 15.07 -16.32 13.22
C LEU A 87 15.70 -16.85 14.50
N ARG A 88 15.85 -15.98 15.50
CA ARG A 88 16.27 -16.31 16.85
C ARG A 88 15.19 -15.83 17.82
N ASP A 89 14.77 -16.68 18.75
CA ASP A 89 13.85 -16.25 19.80
C ASP A 89 14.46 -15.13 20.64
N SER A 90 13.62 -14.20 21.09
CA SER A 90 14.04 -13.04 21.87
C SER A 90 12.95 -12.64 22.85
N ASP A 91 13.31 -12.43 24.10
CA ASP A 91 12.39 -11.88 25.11
C ASP A 91 12.14 -10.37 24.91
N ALA A 92 13.05 -9.68 24.20
CA ALA A 92 12.94 -8.24 23.94
C ALA A 92 11.96 -7.92 22.82
N TYR A 93 11.70 -8.88 21.93
CA TYR A 93 10.83 -8.71 20.77
C TYR A 93 9.84 -9.86 20.70
N PRO A 94 8.52 -9.64 20.85
CA PRO A 94 7.52 -10.71 20.75
C PRO A 94 7.62 -11.54 19.45
N GLY A 95 8.12 -10.93 18.38
CA GLY A 95 8.33 -11.56 17.06
C GLY A 95 9.71 -12.17 16.80
N GLY A 96 10.61 -12.15 17.79
CA GLY A 96 11.99 -12.63 17.66
C GLY A 96 12.93 -11.71 16.86
N GLU A 97 14.19 -12.12 16.78
CA GLU A 97 15.27 -11.47 16.03
C GLU A 97 15.49 -12.17 14.67
N TRP A 98 15.09 -11.53 13.58
CA TRP A 98 15.24 -11.95 12.20
C TRP A 98 16.60 -11.55 11.60
N LEU A 99 17.25 -12.49 10.93
CA LEU A 99 18.57 -12.36 10.29
C LEU A 99 19.65 -11.77 11.22
N PRO A 100 19.81 -12.28 12.46
CA PRO A 100 20.81 -11.76 13.40
C PRO A 100 22.22 -11.76 12.81
N GLY A 101 22.90 -10.64 12.97
CA GLY A 101 24.26 -10.43 12.46
C GLY A 101 24.36 -10.19 10.95
N ALA A 102 23.25 -10.23 10.21
CA ALA A 102 23.29 -9.94 8.78
C ALA A 102 23.66 -8.48 8.51
N VAL A 103 24.49 -8.29 7.50
CA VAL A 103 24.84 -6.99 6.94
C VAL A 103 24.51 -7.03 5.44
N LEU A 104 23.78 -6.02 4.97
CA LEU A 104 23.40 -5.87 3.58
C LEU A 104 23.06 -4.42 3.26
N ASN A 105 22.89 -4.13 1.97
CA ASN A 105 22.21 -2.93 1.50
C ASN A 105 21.07 -3.31 0.52
N ALA A 106 19.84 -2.94 0.89
CA ALA A 106 18.65 -3.28 0.10
C ALA A 106 18.63 -2.59 -1.27
N ALA A 107 19.12 -1.35 -1.37
CA ALA A 107 19.24 -0.65 -2.65
C ALA A 107 20.32 -1.26 -3.53
N ALA A 108 21.45 -1.69 -2.97
CA ALA A 108 22.48 -2.41 -3.73
C ALA A 108 21.94 -3.71 -4.34
N ASN A 109 21.13 -4.46 -3.59
CA ASN A 109 20.45 -5.67 -4.10
C ASN A 109 19.49 -5.37 -5.27
N CYS A 110 18.94 -4.17 -5.37
CA CYS A 110 18.08 -3.74 -6.50
C CYS A 110 18.87 -3.41 -7.77
N LEU A 111 20.12 -2.95 -7.61
CA LEU A 111 20.96 -2.41 -8.68
C LEU A 111 21.99 -3.42 -9.21
N THR A 112 22.15 -4.54 -8.52
CA THR A 112 23.12 -5.58 -8.89
C THR A 112 22.54 -6.47 -9.98
N ALA A 113 23.39 -6.81 -10.96
CA ALA A 113 23.06 -7.82 -11.95
C ALA A 113 22.86 -9.17 -11.27
N LYS A 114 21.78 -9.88 -11.60
CA LYS A 114 21.45 -11.20 -11.05
C LYS A 114 21.40 -12.21 -12.19
N PRO A 115 21.51 -13.53 -11.94
CA PRO A 115 21.27 -14.52 -12.98
C PRO A 115 19.91 -14.27 -13.67
N GLY A 116 19.92 -14.05 -14.99
CA GLY A 116 18.74 -13.69 -15.77
C GLY A 116 18.38 -12.19 -15.79
N ARG A 117 19.16 -11.31 -15.17
CA ARG A 117 19.03 -9.84 -15.23
C ARG A 117 20.41 -9.20 -15.44
N THR A 118 20.65 -8.77 -16.66
CA THR A 118 21.85 -8.08 -17.14
C THR A 118 21.76 -6.57 -16.98
N PRO A 119 22.89 -5.84 -16.98
CA PRO A 119 22.90 -4.37 -16.92
C PRO A 119 22.09 -3.69 -18.03
N SER A 120 21.95 -4.32 -19.20
CA SER A 120 21.19 -3.81 -20.36
C SER A 120 19.68 -4.07 -20.28
N ASN A 121 19.20 -4.86 -19.32
CA ASN A 121 17.76 -5.03 -19.15
C ASN A 121 17.12 -3.72 -18.67
N VAL A 122 15.87 -3.50 -19.05
CA VAL A 122 15.07 -2.36 -18.57
C VAL A 122 14.83 -2.52 -17.07
N ALA A 123 15.04 -1.44 -16.32
CA ALA A 123 14.70 -1.32 -14.91
C ALA A 123 13.44 -0.48 -14.72
N ILE A 124 13.30 0.59 -15.50
CA ILE A 124 12.13 1.47 -15.47
C ILE A 124 11.66 1.76 -16.89
N VAL A 125 10.36 1.63 -17.12
CA VAL A 125 9.65 2.14 -18.30
C VAL A 125 8.71 3.26 -17.85
N TRP A 126 8.68 4.38 -18.54
CA TRP A 126 7.90 5.53 -18.07
C TRP A 126 7.39 6.45 -19.18
N ARG A 127 6.35 7.22 -18.85
CA ARG A 127 5.76 8.26 -19.69
C ARG A 127 5.11 9.35 -18.82
N ASP A 128 5.15 10.59 -19.31
CA ASP A 128 4.42 11.71 -18.72
C ASP A 128 2.99 11.84 -19.25
N GLU A 129 2.09 12.36 -18.43
CA GLU A 129 0.74 12.74 -18.84
C GLU A 129 0.76 13.67 -20.07
N GLY A 130 -0.14 13.41 -21.02
CA GLY A 130 -0.25 14.20 -22.26
C GLY A 130 0.80 13.87 -23.32
N LYS A 131 1.67 12.87 -23.10
CA LYS A 131 2.68 12.39 -24.06
C LYS A 131 2.29 11.07 -24.72
N ASP A 132 1.00 10.83 -24.88
CA ASP A 132 0.43 9.57 -25.36
C ASP A 132 0.88 9.19 -26.78
N SER A 133 1.21 10.17 -27.62
CA SER A 133 1.72 9.97 -28.97
C SER A 133 3.24 9.78 -29.04
N GLU A 134 3.95 10.02 -27.93
CA GLU A 134 5.40 9.89 -27.86
C GLU A 134 5.81 8.44 -27.50
N PRO A 135 6.98 7.98 -27.98
CA PRO A 135 7.54 6.69 -27.57
C PRO A 135 7.68 6.59 -26.05
N LEU A 136 7.63 5.37 -25.53
CA LEU A 136 7.97 5.12 -24.14
C LEU A 136 9.44 5.47 -23.88
N ASN A 137 9.71 5.95 -22.68
CA ASN A 137 11.06 6.16 -22.19
C ASN A 137 11.50 4.95 -21.37
N PHE A 138 12.79 4.61 -21.47
CA PHE A 138 13.37 3.45 -20.81
C PHE A 138 14.60 3.87 -20.02
N VAL A 139 14.79 3.24 -18.87
CA VAL A 139 16.01 3.32 -18.06
C VAL A 139 16.46 1.90 -17.81
N THR A 140 17.62 1.54 -18.32
CA THR A 140 18.27 0.24 -18.08
C THR A 140 18.77 0.14 -16.64
N VAL A 141 19.07 -1.09 -16.19
CA VAL A 141 19.68 -1.33 -14.88
C VAL A 141 21.01 -0.56 -14.75
N GLU A 142 21.81 -0.53 -15.82
CA GLU A 142 23.07 0.22 -15.83
C GLU A 142 22.86 1.73 -15.69
N GLU A 143 21.92 2.31 -16.44
CA GLU A 143 21.61 3.75 -16.37
C GLU A 143 21.03 4.13 -15.01
N LEU A 144 20.15 3.30 -14.44
CA LEU A 144 19.61 3.51 -13.11
C LEU A 144 20.74 3.49 -12.07
N ARG A 145 21.65 2.50 -12.16
CA ARG A 145 22.82 2.42 -11.28
C ARG A 145 23.69 3.66 -11.37
N LYS A 146 24.03 4.15 -12.57
CA LYS A 146 24.82 5.37 -12.76
C LYS A 146 24.15 6.59 -12.15
N LYS A 147 22.84 6.76 -12.38
CA LYS A 147 22.05 7.85 -11.77
C LYS A 147 22.07 7.76 -10.24
N VAL A 148 21.88 6.56 -9.68
CA VAL A 148 21.92 6.36 -8.22
C VAL A 148 23.31 6.66 -7.66
N CYS A 149 24.39 6.20 -8.31
CA CYS A 149 25.76 6.50 -7.90
C CYS A 149 26.05 8.00 -7.91
N LEU A 150 25.60 8.72 -8.94
CA LEU A 150 25.78 10.16 -9.04
C LEU A 150 25.07 10.88 -7.88
N VAL A 151 23.82 10.53 -7.59
CA VAL A 151 23.08 11.12 -6.46
C VAL A 151 23.72 10.76 -5.12
N ALA A 152 24.19 9.52 -4.94
CA ALA A 152 24.88 9.09 -3.72
C ALA A 152 26.20 9.86 -3.50
N ASN A 153 26.98 10.09 -4.55
CA ASN A 153 28.18 10.93 -4.50
C ASN A 153 27.85 12.40 -4.15
N ALA A 154 26.78 12.95 -4.71
CA ALA A 154 26.31 14.30 -4.38
C ALA A 154 25.83 14.42 -2.93
N LEU A 155 25.18 13.37 -2.38
CA LEU A 155 24.79 13.31 -0.96
C LEU A 155 26.01 13.37 -0.03
N ASP A 156 27.08 12.65 -0.35
CA ASP A 156 28.31 12.67 0.48
C ASP A 156 28.94 14.07 0.53
N ALA A 157 28.85 14.84 -0.55
CA ALA A 157 29.33 16.21 -0.60
C ALA A 157 28.49 17.21 0.23
N LEU A 158 27.31 16.81 0.71
CA LEU A 158 26.54 17.58 1.70
C LEU A 158 27.12 17.49 3.11
N ASN A 159 28.05 16.55 3.37
CA ASN A 159 28.69 16.33 4.68
C ASN A 159 27.68 16.05 5.82
N LEU A 160 26.54 15.44 5.50
CA LEU A 160 25.60 14.95 6.52
C LEU A 160 26.12 13.68 7.17
N ALA A 161 25.92 13.53 8.48
CA ALA A 161 26.29 12.31 9.19
C ALA A 161 25.53 11.09 8.64
N LYS A 162 26.23 9.98 8.39
CA LYS A 162 25.59 8.71 7.97
C LYS A 162 24.51 8.30 8.98
N GLY A 163 23.41 7.73 8.49
CA GLY A 163 22.20 7.49 9.28
C GLY A 163 21.30 8.71 9.46
N SER A 164 21.64 9.89 8.92
CA SER A 164 20.71 11.03 8.90
C SER A 164 19.46 10.73 8.08
N ALA A 165 18.32 11.22 8.57
CA ALA A 165 17.05 11.19 7.85
C ALA A 165 17.01 12.26 6.75
N ILE A 166 16.62 11.86 5.53
CA ILE A 166 16.46 12.72 4.35
C ILE A 166 15.09 12.48 3.75
N ALA A 167 14.27 13.52 3.69
CA ALA A 167 12.90 13.41 3.22
C ALA A 167 12.79 13.44 1.69
N ILE A 168 11.73 12.80 1.18
CA ILE A 168 11.29 12.90 -0.21
C ILE A 168 9.82 13.32 -0.19
N ASP A 169 9.52 14.46 -0.81
CA ASP A 169 8.18 15.02 -1.00
C ASP A 169 8.03 15.45 -2.46
N MET A 170 7.73 14.47 -3.33
CA MET A 170 7.49 14.66 -4.76
C MET A 170 6.76 13.45 -5.40
N PRO A 171 6.10 13.66 -6.55
CA PRO A 171 5.54 12.59 -7.37
C PRO A 171 6.54 11.45 -7.66
N MET A 172 6.03 10.22 -7.74
CA MET A 172 6.84 9.02 -7.98
C MET A 172 7.22 8.89 -9.45
N ASN A 173 8.29 9.58 -9.83
CA ASN A 173 8.94 9.50 -11.14
C ASN A 173 10.33 8.85 -11.05
N VAL A 174 11.05 8.78 -12.18
CA VAL A 174 12.41 8.20 -12.26
C VAL A 174 13.38 8.85 -11.28
N ASN A 175 13.32 10.17 -11.09
CA ASN A 175 14.19 10.89 -10.16
C ASN A 175 13.85 10.51 -8.73
N ALA A 176 12.56 10.44 -8.35
CA ALA A 176 12.13 10.03 -7.02
C ALA A 176 12.66 8.63 -6.65
N VAL A 177 12.55 7.67 -7.58
CA VAL A 177 13.10 6.30 -7.41
C VAL A 177 14.62 6.32 -7.29
N THR A 178 15.29 7.09 -8.14
CA THR A 178 16.76 7.24 -8.11
C THR A 178 17.22 7.80 -6.77
N ILE A 179 16.58 8.87 -6.29
CA ILE A 179 16.87 9.53 -5.01
C ILE A 179 16.62 8.57 -3.85
N TYR A 180 15.48 7.88 -3.87
CA TYR A 180 15.13 6.88 -2.85
C TYR A 180 16.22 5.81 -2.71
N LEU A 181 16.63 5.20 -3.82
CA LEU A 181 17.69 4.20 -3.83
C LEU A 181 19.05 4.79 -3.43
N ALA A 182 19.36 6.02 -3.83
CA ALA A 182 20.64 6.68 -3.50
C ALA A 182 20.78 6.98 -2.01
N ILE A 183 19.72 7.46 -1.36
CA ILE A 183 19.70 7.70 0.09
C ILE A 183 20.02 6.39 0.83
N VAL A 184 19.33 5.30 0.48
CA VAL A 184 19.54 3.98 1.08
C VAL A 184 20.93 3.42 0.75
N LEU A 185 21.41 3.55 -0.50
CA LEU A 185 22.73 3.07 -0.94
C LEU A 185 23.87 3.78 -0.18
N ALA A 186 23.70 5.08 0.08
CA ALA A 186 24.65 5.90 0.80
C ALA A 186 24.54 5.78 2.34
N GLY A 187 23.67 4.91 2.87
CA GLY A 187 23.53 4.66 4.31
C GLY A 187 22.82 5.78 5.07
N TYR A 188 21.95 6.53 4.39
CA TYR A 188 21.01 7.47 4.99
C TYR A 188 19.61 6.83 5.10
N ILE A 189 18.71 7.49 5.84
CA ILE A 189 17.34 7.00 6.06
C ILE A 189 16.39 7.84 5.22
N VAL A 190 15.57 7.22 4.38
CA VAL A 190 14.52 7.95 3.65
C VAL A 190 13.42 8.36 4.62
N VAL A 191 12.86 9.56 4.48
CA VAL A 191 11.57 9.93 5.09
C VAL A 191 10.56 10.11 3.96
N SER A 192 9.63 9.18 3.85
CA SER A 192 8.67 9.16 2.76
C SER A 192 7.45 10.02 3.09
N ILE A 193 7.23 11.08 2.31
CA ILE A 193 6.13 12.04 2.50
C ILE A 193 5.27 12.06 1.23
N ALA A 194 3.95 12.01 1.39
CA ALA A 194 3.04 12.08 0.26
C ALA A 194 3.00 13.52 -0.30
N ASP A 195 3.18 13.62 -1.62
CA ASP A 195 3.18 14.86 -2.42
C ASP A 195 1.85 15.63 -2.38
N SER A 196 0.78 14.96 -1.97
CA SER A 196 -0.54 15.56 -1.78
C SER A 196 -0.68 16.32 -0.45
N PHE A 197 0.27 16.20 0.48
CA PHE A 197 0.13 16.83 1.80
C PHE A 197 0.31 18.35 1.77
N ALA A 198 -0.41 19.00 2.70
CA ALA A 198 -0.25 20.43 2.98
C ALA A 198 0.96 20.68 3.89
N ALA A 199 1.44 21.93 3.92
CA ALA A 199 2.61 22.34 4.69
C ALA A 199 2.62 21.89 6.17
N PRO A 200 1.52 21.96 6.95
CA PRO A 200 1.52 21.46 8.33
C PRO A 200 1.78 19.96 8.45
N ALA A 201 1.21 19.17 7.53
CA ALA A 201 1.37 17.72 7.50
C ALA A 201 2.79 17.30 7.08
N ILE A 202 3.42 18.07 6.19
CA ILE A 202 4.84 17.94 5.82
C ILE A 202 5.72 18.28 7.04
N SER A 203 5.50 19.45 7.66
CA SER A 203 6.28 19.93 8.82
C SER A 203 6.26 18.95 9.99
N MET A 204 5.10 18.38 10.31
CA MET A 204 4.96 17.39 11.36
C MET A 204 5.86 16.16 11.13
N ARG A 205 5.85 15.61 9.91
CA ARG A 205 6.67 14.44 9.55
C ARG A 205 8.16 14.75 9.57
N LEU A 206 8.56 15.92 9.09
CA LEU A 206 9.95 16.37 9.12
C LEU A 206 10.47 16.52 10.56
N LYS A 207 9.63 17.01 11.48
CA LYS A 207 10.00 17.15 12.90
C LYS A 207 10.13 15.79 13.59
N ILE A 208 9.13 14.92 13.45
CA ILE A 208 9.14 13.59 14.09
C ILE A 208 10.33 12.75 13.61
N SER A 209 10.70 12.85 12.33
CA SER A 209 11.84 12.13 11.75
C SER A 209 13.18 12.83 11.91
N GLU A 210 13.21 14.04 12.48
CA GLU A 210 14.39 14.89 12.58
C GLU A 210 15.16 15.09 11.26
N ALA A 211 14.43 15.15 10.14
CA ALA A 211 15.00 15.20 8.80
C ALA A 211 16.01 16.36 8.63
N LYS A 212 17.15 16.09 8.00
CA LYS A 212 18.25 17.05 7.77
C LYS A 212 18.21 17.72 6.40
N ALA A 213 17.51 17.11 5.45
CA ALA A 213 17.28 17.65 4.11
C ALA A 213 15.97 17.09 3.54
N ILE A 214 15.48 17.70 2.48
CA ILE A 214 14.31 17.23 1.73
C ILE A 214 14.54 17.35 0.22
N PHE A 215 14.27 16.30 -0.54
CA PHE A 215 14.10 16.37 -1.99
C PHE A 215 12.65 16.68 -2.32
N THR A 216 12.43 17.66 -3.20
CA THR A 216 11.10 18.07 -3.65
C THR A 216 11.11 18.50 -5.11
N GLN A 217 9.94 18.83 -5.66
CA GLN A 217 9.82 19.42 -6.99
C GLN A 217 9.38 20.88 -6.91
N ASP A 218 9.62 21.62 -7.99
CA ASP A 218 9.08 22.97 -8.14
C ASP A 218 7.54 22.95 -8.10
N CYS A 219 6.92 22.05 -8.86
CA CYS A 219 5.48 21.84 -8.89
C CYS A 219 5.09 20.38 -9.14
N ILE A 220 3.81 20.08 -8.89
CA ILE A 220 3.15 18.83 -9.32
C ILE A 220 2.32 19.16 -10.54
N LEU A 221 2.45 18.31 -11.57
CA LEU A 221 1.65 18.38 -12.78
C LEU A 221 0.63 17.24 -12.76
N ARG A 222 -0.65 17.60 -12.76
CA ARG A 222 -1.74 16.61 -12.72
C ARG A 222 -3.02 17.17 -13.27
N ASP A 223 -3.65 16.43 -14.20
CA ASP A 223 -4.90 16.84 -14.85
C ASP A 223 -4.81 18.27 -15.42
N ASP A 224 -3.71 18.56 -16.14
CA ASP A 224 -3.35 19.87 -16.71
C ASP A 224 -3.22 21.03 -15.69
N LYS A 225 -3.16 20.72 -14.39
CA LYS A 225 -2.94 21.71 -13.33
C LYS A 225 -1.50 21.67 -12.84
N GLU A 226 -1.01 22.85 -12.51
CA GLU A 226 0.27 23.05 -11.83
C GLU A 226 0.02 23.40 -10.36
N LEU A 227 0.46 22.54 -9.45
CA LEU A 227 0.33 22.74 -8.01
C LEU A 227 1.71 23.06 -7.43
N PRO A 228 1.93 24.24 -6.82
CA PRO A 228 3.25 24.62 -6.36
C PRO A 228 3.64 23.79 -5.14
N LEU A 229 4.73 23.03 -5.25
CA LEU A 229 5.16 22.08 -4.21
C LEU A 229 6.29 22.68 -3.37
N TYR A 230 7.30 23.27 -4.02
CA TYR A 230 8.39 23.95 -3.31
C TYR A 230 7.89 25.01 -2.32
N SER A 231 6.84 25.78 -2.67
CA SER A 231 6.26 26.77 -1.75
C SER A 231 5.69 26.14 -0.48
N ARG A 232 5.11 24.93 -0.58
CA ARG A 232 4.59 24.19 0.58
C ARG A 232 5.73 23.71 1.47
N VAL A 233 6.85 23.30 0.89
CA VAL A 233 8.06 22.90 1.61
C VAL A 233 8.68 24.09 2.36
N VAL A 234 8.70 25.27 1.73
CA VAL A 234 9.10 26.53 2.38
C VAL A 234 8.17 26.88 3.54
N GLU A 235 6.85 26.83 3.34
CA GLU A 235 5.84 27.11 4.37
C GLU A 235 5.93 26.10 5.54
N ALA A 236 6.24 24.84 5.25
CA ALA A 236 6.46 23.78 6.23
C ALA A 236 7.70 24.02 7.10
N LYS A 237 8.51 25.04 6.77
CA LYS A 237 9.81 25.34 7.39
C LYS A 237 10.73 24.13 7.35
N ALA A 238 10.75 23.45 6.21
CA ALA A 238 11.62 22.31 6.00
C ALA A 238 13.10 22.69 6.15
N PRO A 239 13.99 21.72 6.46
CA PRO A 239 15.43 21.92 6.36
C PRO A 239 15.86 22.21 4.90
N MET A 240 17.16 22.16 4.60
CA MET A 240 17.71 22.30 3.25
C MET A 240 16.88 21.51 2.23
N ALA A 241 16.32 22.21 1.25
CA ALA A 241 15.57 21.61 0.16
C ALA A 241 16.44 21.49 -1.09
N ILE A 242 16.39 20.33 -1.74
CA ILE A 242 16.92 20.12 -3.08
C ILE A 242 15.74 20.04 -4.04
N VAL A 243 15.67 20.96 -5.00
CA VAL A 243 14.48 21.16 -5.84
C VAL A 243 14.73 20.64 -7.26
N ILE A 244 13.97 19.62 -7.63
CA ILE A 244 13.97 19.00 -8.95
C ILE A 244 12.95 19.70 -9.86
N PRO A 245 13.30 20.01 -11.13
CA PRO A 245 12.33 20.52 -12.08
C PRO A 245 11.27 19.47 -12.45
N ALA A 246 10.00 19.86 -12.46
CA ALA A 246 8.91 19.02 -12.96
C ALA A 246 8.93 18.88 -14.49
N ARG A 247 9.51 19.86 -15.22
CA ARG A 247 9.69 19.82 -16.67
C ARG A 247 11.08 20.33 -17.07
N GLY A 248 11.64 19.71 -18.10
CA GLY A 248 12.90 20.15 -18.70
C GLY A 248 14.09 19.98 -17.74
N SER A 249 15.11 20.83 -17.92
CA SER A 249 16.39 20.74 -17.21
C SER A 249 16.54 21.72 -16.05
N SER A 250 15.64 22.70 -15.90
CA SER A 250 15.77 23.78 -14.90
C SER A 250 14.42 24.18 -14.33
N THR A 251 14.38 24.56 -13.06
CA THR A 251 13.15 25.03 -12.39
C THR A 251 12.78 26.44 -12.84
N SER A 252 11.49 26.80 -12.74
CA SER A 252 10.99 28.16 -13.00
C SER A 252 11.08 29.10 -11.79
N ILE A 253 11.57 28.61 -10.66
CA ILE A 253 11.58 29.30 -9.36
C ILE A 253 12.58 30.48 -9.40
N LYS A 254 12.07 31.68 -9.09
CA LYS A 254 12.87 32.90 -9.01
C LYS A 254 13.30 33.15 -7.56
N GLY A 255 14.44 32.57 -7.18
CA GLY A 255 15.06 32.77 -5.87
C GLY A 255 14.70 31.66 -4.88
N PHE A 256 15.69 30.81 -4.59
CA PHE A 256 15.60 29.83 -3.53
C PHE A 256 15.87 30.47 -2.15
N ARG A 257 15.45 29.80 -1.07
CA ARG A 257 16.01 30.13 0.26
C ARG A 257 17.53 29.96 0.22
N ALA A 258 18.24 30.71 1.05
CA ALA A 258 19.71 30.76 1.01
C ALA A 258 20.39 29.38 1.13
N ASP A 259 19.80 28.45 1.88
CA ASP A 259 20.34 27.11 2.11
C ASP A 259 19.80 26.04 1.13
N ASP A 260 18.84 26.39 0.26
CA ASP A 260 18.25 25.45 -0.69
C ASP A 260 19.06 25.37 -1.98
N LEU A 261 19.01 24.21 -2.64
CA LEU A 261 19.77 23.91 -3.85
C LEU A 261 18.85 23.60 -5.02
N SER A 262 19.23 24.06 -6.22
CA SER A 262 18.69 23.48 -7.44
C SER A 262 19.20 22.04 -7.61
N TRP A 263 18.48 21.24 -8.39
CA TRP A 263 18.96 19.90 -8.76
C TRP A 263 20.33 19.92 -9.43
N GLU A 264 20.58 20.90 -10.30
CA GLU A 264 21.86 21.07 -10.99
C GLU A 264 23.00 21.39 -10.00
N ASP A 265 22.78 22.37 -9.10
CA ASP A 265 23.78 22.73 -8.09
C ASP A 265 24.05 21.58 -7.11
N PHE A 266 23.03 20.80 -6.77
CA PHE A 266 23.18 19.61 -5.94
C PHE A 266 24.04 18.55 -6.64
N LEU A 267 23.71 18.19 -7.90
CA LEU A 267 24.48 17.21 -8.66
C LEU A 267 25.90 17.68 -8.97
N GLY A 268 26.10 18.98 -9.16
CA GLY A 268 27.42 19.59 -9.40
C GLY A 268 28.37 19.52 -8.19
N ARG A 269 27.88 19.13 -7.01
CA ARG A 269 28.72 18.86 -5.84
C ARG A 269 29.41 17.49 -5.89
N ALA A 270 28.94 16.57 -6.73
CA ALA A 270 29.54 15.26 -6.86
C ALA A 270 30.96 15.35 -7.45
N ASP A 271 31.87 14.49 -7.00
CA ASP A 271 33.13 14.26 -7.71
C ASP A 271 32.82 13.55 -9.03
N HIS A 272 32.78 14.32 -10.11
CA HIS A 272 32.44 13.80 -11.44
C HIS A 272 33.45 12.77 -11.97
N THR A 273 34.66 12.67 -11.38
CA THR A 273 35.60 11.58 -11.73
C THR A 273 35.11 10.21 -11.27
N LYS A 274 34.13 10.17 -10.36
CA LYS A 274 33.51 8.95 -9.80
C LYS A 274 31.99 8.93 -9.97
N ALA A 275 31.41 9.80 -10.81
CA ALA A 275 29.95 9.93 -10.94
C ALA A 275 29.20 8.60 -11.15
N ASP A 276 29.79 7.69 -11.91
CA ASP A 276 29.18 6.41 -12.29
C ASP A 276 29.48 5.24 -11.32
N ILE A 277 30.27 5.48 -10.26
CA ILE A 277 30.70 4.45 -9.30
C ILE A 277 30.52 5.00 -7.87
N TYR A 278 29.86 4.22 -7.02
CA TYR A 278 29.72 4.52 -5.60
C TYR A 278 30.07 3.30 -4.76
N THR A 279 30.82 3.50 -3.68
CA THR A 279 31.06 2.44 -2.70
C THR A 279 29.86 2.33 -1.78
N THR A 280 29.03 1.32 -1.99
CA THR A 280 27.87 1.02 -1.15
C THR A 280 28.22 1.08 0.34
N VAL A 281 27.37 1.75 1.12
CA VAL A 281 27.45 1.70 2.58
C VAL A 281 26.67 0.49 3.07
N GLU A 282 27.40 -0.56 3.44
CA GLU A 282 26.85 -1.77 4.06
C GLU A 282 26.35 -1.47 5.47
N GLN A 283 25.16 -1.96 5.82
CA GLN A 283 24.51 -1.68 7.10
C GLN A 283 23.99 -2.96 7.75
N PRO A 284 23.93 -3.04 9.10
CA PRO A 284 23.21 -4.10 9.78
C PRO A 284 21.77 -4.20 9.25
N ALA A 285 21.24 -5.41 9.15
CA ALA A 285 19.91 -5.63 8.59
C ALA A 285 18.78 -4.85 9.32
N TYR A 286 18.99 -4.59 10.62
CA TYR A 286 18.09 -3.81 11.48
C TYR A 286 18.24 -2.29 11.39
N GLN A 287 19.27 -1.79 10.68
CA GLN A 287 19.40 -0.36 10.47
C GLN A 287 18.21 0.15 9.65
N PHE A 288 17.70 1.33 10.02
CA PHE A 288 16.58 1.95 9.32
C PHE A 288 16.98 2.32 7.88
N SER A 289 16.09 2.02 6.94
CA SER A 289 16.23 2.37 5.53
C SER A 289 15.21 3.43 5.11
N ASN A 290 14.02 3.44 5.74
CA ASN A 290 12.93 4.36 5.43
C ASN A 290 12.09 4.62 6.69
N ILE A 291 11.44 5.78 6.76
CA ILE A 291 10.44 6.13 7.77
C ILE A 291 9.17 6.48 7.02
N LEU A 292 8.11 5.73 7.30
CA LEU A 292 6.77 5.95 6.80
C LEU A 292 5.84 6.33 7.95
N PHE A 293 4.72 6.93 7.62
CA PHE A 293 3.76 7.41 8.60
C PHE A 293 2.40 6.78 8.35
N SER A 294 1.76 6.31 9.42
CA SER A 294 0.34 5.93 9.41
C SER A 294 -0.49 6.89 10.26
N SER A 295 -1.81 6.88 10.06
CA SER A 295 -2.73 7.59 10.94
C SER A 295 -2.60 7.06 12.37
N GLY A 296 -2.47 7.96 13.34
CA GLY A 296 -2.57 7.64 14.76
C GLY A 296 -3.99 7.85 15.26
N THR A 297 -4.40 7.08 16.26
CA THR A 297 -5.70 7.24 16.94
C THR A 297 -5.77 8.51 17.79
N THR A 298 -4.61 9.13 18.08
CA THR A 298 -4.45 10.30 18.96
C THR A 298 -4.24 11.63 18.21
N GLY A 299 -4.32 11.64 16.87
CA GLY A 299 -4.21 12.84 16.04
C GLY A 299 -2.80 13.12 15.47
N GLU A 300 -1.72 12.71 16.14
CA GLU A 300 -0.38 12.69 15.55
C GLU A 300 -0.14 11.39 14.76
N PRO A 301 0.51 11.44 13.58
CA PRO A 301 0.79 10.24 12.81
C PRO A 301 1.86 9.38 13.49
N LYS A 302 1.69 8.05 13.46
CA LYS A 302 2.69 7.11 13.97
C LYS A 302 3.86 7.04 12.98
N ALA A 303 5.08 7.30 13.45
CA ALA A 303 6.30 7.17 12.67
C ALA A 303 6.84 5.75 12.77
N ILE A 304 6.81 5.04 11.65
CA ILE A 304 7.13 3.62 11.53
C ILE A 304 8.41 3.47 10.71
N PRO A 305 9.55 3.16 11.35
CA PRO A 305 10.77 2.82 10.64
C PRO A 305 10.67 1.47 9.96
N TRP A 306 11.10 1.42 8.71
CA TRP A 306 11.47 0.21 8.00
C TRP A 306 12.97 -0.02 8.15
N THR A 307 13.37 -1.27 8.28
CA THR A 307 14.78 -1.67 8.29
C THR A 307 15.22 -2.11 6.90
N HIS A 308 16.41 -2.71 6.75
CA HIS A 308 16.80 -3.37 5.51
C HIS A 308 16.11 -4.73 5.31
N LEU A 309 15.40 -5.26 6.32
CA LEU A 309 14.58 -6.48 6.21
C LEU A 309 13.27 -6.22 5.48
N THR A 310 12.63 -5.08 5.75
CA THR A 310 11.31 -4.75 5.23
C THR A 310 11.22 -4.76 3.69
N PRO A 311 12.20 -4.22 2.95
CA PRO A 311 12.30 -4.39 1.49
C PRO A 311 12.26 -5.84 1.00
N LEU A 312 12.89 -6.76 1.74
CA LEU A 312 12.93 -8.18 1.37
C LEU A 312 11.55 -8.83 1.55
N LYS A 313 10.81 -8.45 2.60
CA LYS A 313 9.42 -8.89 2.80
C LYS A 313 8.51 -8.42 1.66
N ALA A 314 8.58 -7.12 1.32
CA ALA A 314 7.80 -6.55 0.23
C ALA A 314 8.04 -7.29 -1.09
N ALA A 315 9.30 -7.58 -1.41
CA ALA A 315 9.66 -8.33 -2.61
C ALA A 315 9.23 -9.81 -2.56
N ALA A 316 9.32 -10.45 -1.41
CA ALA A 316 8.84 -11.82 -1.22
C ALA A 316 7.33 -11.93 -1.43
N ASP A 317 6.54 -10.95 -0.97
CA ASP A 317 5.10 -10.94 -1.22
C ASP A 317 4.78 -10.86 -2.72
N GLY A 318 5.45 -9.94 -3.42
CA GLY A 318 5.33 -9.82 -4.87
C GLY A 318 5.75 -11.08 -5.62
N TRP A 319 6.81 -11.75 -5.15
CA TRP A 319 7.31 -13.01 -5.72
C TRP A 319 6.33 -14.18 -5.47
N CYS A 320 5.78 -14.29 -4.26
CA CYS A 320 4.91 -15.40 -3.84
C CYS A 320 3.49 -15.30 -4.40
N HIS A 321 2.85 -14.14 -4.25
CA HIS A 321 1.39 -14.03 -4.38
C HIS A 321 0.96 -13.40 -5.70
N MET A 322 1.70 -12.40 -6.16
CA MET A 322 1.51 -11.78 -7.48
C MET A 322 2.41 -12.40 -8.55
N ASP A 323 3.29 -13.32 -8.14
CA ASP A 323 4.17 -14.06 -9.05
C ASP A 323 4.97 -13.12 -9.94
N ILE A 324 5.57 -12.08 -9.36
CA ILE A 324 6.43 -11.15 -10.09
C ILE A 324 7.71 -11.90 -10.50
N ARG A 325 7.95 -11.99 -11.79
CA ARG A 325 9.06 -12.72 -12.41
C ARG A 325 10.06 -11.76 -13.04
N LYS A 326 11.25 -12.30 -13.31
CA LYS A 326 12.23 -11.64 -14.17
C LYS A 326 11.61 -11.37 -15.54
N GLY A 327 11.75 -10.13 -16.03
CA GLY A 327 11.20 -9.70 -17.32
C GLY A 327 9.73 -9.25 -17.27
N ASP A 328 9.03 -9.37 -16.14
CA ASP A 328 7.72 -8.75 -15.98
C ASP A 328 7.78 -7.22 -16.01
N VAL A 329 6.64 -6.59 -16.28
CA VAL A 329 6.45 -5.14 -16.17
C VAL A 329 5.38 -4.89 -15.13
N VAL A 330 5.78 -4.29 -14.00
CA VAL A 330 4.94 -4.08 -12.83
C VAL A 330 4.56 -2.60 -12.73
N ALA A 331 3.26 -2.31 -12.74
CA ALA A 331 2.73 -0.97 -12.57
C ALA A 331 1.85 -0.89 -11.33
N TRP A 332 2.01 0.16 -10.52
CA TRP A 332 1.05 0.48 -9.46
C TRP A 332 0.90 2.00 -9.39
N PRO A 333 -0.30 2.57 -9.63
CA PRO A 333 -0.54 4.00 -9.42
C PRO A 333 -0.45 4.35 -7.94
N THR A 334 0.71 4.80 -7.50
CA THR A 334 1.01 5.13 -6.10
C THR A 334 2.11 6.19 -6.01
N ASN A 335 2.45 6.61 -4.80
CA ASN A 335 3.60 7.50 -4.54
C ASN A 335 4.45 6.94 -3.39
N LEU A 336 5.65 7.53 -3.19
CA LEU A 336 6.58 7.07 -2.15
C LEU A 336 6.06 7.28 -0.72
N GLY A 337 5.15 8.24 -0.51
CA GLY A 337 4.57 8.57 0.80
C GLY A 337 3.67 7.49 1.38
N TRP A 338 3.19 6.56 0.54
CA TRP A 338 2.47 5.36 0.96
C TRP A 338 3.37 4.14 0.87
N MET A 339 3.14 3.13 1.71
CA MET A 339 3.97 1.93 1.73
C MET A 339 4.03 1.19 0.38
N MET A 340 3.01 1.34 -0.46
CA MET A 340 2.96 0.76 -1.80
C MET A 340 4.00 1.35 -2.77
N GLY A 341 4.48 2.59 -2.55
CA GLY A 341 5.56 3.18 -3.35
C GLY A 341 6.89 2.46 -3.14
N PRO A 342 7.44 2.44 -1.92
CA PRO A 342 8.59 1.59 -1.59
C PRO A 342 8.38 0.12 -1.93
N TRP A 343 7.17 -0.43 -1.70
CA TRP A 343 6.84 -1.79 -2.11
C TRP A 343 7.02 -1.98 -3.62
N LEU A 344 6.53 -1.08 -4.47
CA LEU A 344 6.68 -1.17 -5.93
C LEU A 344 8.15 -1.15 -6.35
N VAL A 345 8.97 -0.29 -5.73
CA VAL A 345 10.42 -0.23 -6.00
C VAL A 345 11.06 -1.59 -5.70
N TYR A 346 10.84 -2.13 -4.50
CA TYR A 346 11.50 -3.36 -4.07
C TYR A 346 10.92 -4.62 -4.73
N ALA A 347 9.60 -4.74 -4.81
CA ALA A 347 8.93 -5.88 -5.44
C ALA A 347 9.24 -6.00 -6.93
N SER A 348 9.48 -4.88 -7.63
CA SER A 348 9.92 -4.92 -9.02
C SER A 348 11.41 -5.26 -9.12
N LEU A 349 12.27 -4.45 -8.49
CA LEU A 349 13.71 -4.51 -8.76
C LEU A 349 14.39 -5.72 -8.11
N LEU A 350 13.97 -6.16 -6.91
CA LEU A 350 14.57 -7.34 -6.27
C LEU A 350 14.21 -8.64 -7.01
N ASN A 351 13.02 -8.72 -7.60
CA ASN A 351 12.57 -9.85 -8.44
C ASN A 351 13.06 -9.77 -9.90
N GLY A 352 13.78 -8.70 -10.26
CA GLY A 352 14.33 -8.51 -11.60
C GLY A 352 13.29 -8.16 -12.67
N ALA A 353 12.14 -7.65 -12.26
CA ALA A 353 11.15 -7.05 -13.15
C ALA A 353 11.51 -5.61 -13.51
N SER A 354 10.79 -5.06 -14.48
CA SER A 354 10.77 -3.63 -14.80
C SER A 354 9.64 -2.95 -14.04
N MET A 355 9.90 -1.78 -13.46
CA MET A 355 8.87 -0.92 -12.89
C MET A 355 8.30 0.00 -13.97
N ALA A 356 6.99 0.14 -14.03
CA ALA A 356 6.30 1.03 -14.95
C ALA A 356 5.76 2.27 -14.21
N LEU A 357 6.23 3.45 -14.60
CA LEU A 357 5.86 4.73 -13.99
C LEU A 357 5.12 5.62 -14.97
N TYR A 358 3.88 5.97 -14.63
CA TYR A 358 3.12 6.98 -15.37
C TYR A 358 3.05 8.25 -14.52
N ASN A 359 3.67 9.33 -14.98
CA ASN A 359 3.68 10.60 -14.26
C ASN A 359 2.40 11.38 -14.63
N GLY A 360 1.28 11.01 -13.99
CA GLY A 360 -0.02 11.56 -14.32
C GLY A 360 -1.18 10.94 -13.56
N SER A 361 -2.39 11.32 -13.95
CA SER A 361 -3.63 10.79 -13.38
C SER A 361 -3.89 9.36 -13.88
N PRO A 362 -4.08 8.37 -12.98
CA PRO A 362 -4.40 7.01 -13.38
C PRO A 362 -5.82 6.86 -13.93
N ASN A 363 -6.67 7.89 -13.78
CA ASN A 363 -8.07 7.87 -14.20
C ASN A 363 -8.29 8.30 -15.67
N SER A 364 -7.21 8.39 -16.44
CA SER A 364 -7.22 8.89 -17.82
C SER A 364 -7.04 7.77 -18.86
N SER A 365 -7.47 8.03 -20.10
CA SER A 365 -7.16 7.16 -21.24
C SER A 365 -5.66 7.11 -21.54
N GLY A 366 -4.90 8.17 -21.21
CA GLY A 366 -3.44 8.20 -21.32
C GLY A 366 -2.77 7.15 -20.43
N PHE A 367 -3.24 6.98 -19.19
CA PHE A 367 -2.80 5.89 -18.32
C PHE A 367 -3.15 4.51 -18.91
N ALA A 368 -4.39 4.32 -19.37
CA ALA A 368 -4.81 3.05 -19.96
C ALA A 368 -3.99 2.68 -21.21
N LYS A 369 -3.67 3.68 -22.03
CA LYS A 369 -2.75 3.54 -23.17
C LYS A 369 -1.32 3.21 -22.73
N PHE A 370 -0.82 3.85 -21.67
CA PHE A 370 0.49 3.54 -21.12
C PHE A 370 0.58 2.08 -20.65
N VAL A 371 -0.44 1.57 -19.96
CA VAL A 371 -0.51 0.15 -19.53
C VAL A 371 -0.38 -0.79 -20.72
N GLN A 372 -1.10 -0.53 -21.82
CA GLN A 372 -0.99 -1.29 -23.06
C GLN A 372 0.40 -1.18 -23.69
N ASP A 373 0.88 0.05 -23.92
CA ASP A 373 2.12 0.32 -24.64
C ASP A 373 3.32 -0.28 -23.88
N ALA A 374 3.32 -0.18 -22.54
CA ALA A 374 4.37 -0.71 -21.67
C ALA A 374 4.27 -2.23 -21.49
N LYS A 375 3.19 -2.87 -21.98
CA LYS A 375 2.90 -4.30 -21.83
C LYS A 375 2.95 -4.75 -20.37
N VAL A 376 2.25 -4.00 -19.52
CA VAL A 376 2.15 -4.32 -18.09
C VAL A 376 1.64 -5.76 -17.91
N THR A 377 2.33 -6.52 -17.06
CA THR A 377 1.98 -7.92 -16.75
C THR A 377 1.38 -8.07 -15.36
N MET A 378 1.71 -7.19 -14.41
CA MET A 378 1.02 -7.06 -13.13
C MET A 378 0.62 -5.60 -12.91
N LEU A 379 -0.70 -5.37 -12.81
CA LEU A 379 -1.26 -4.04 -12.55
C LEU A 379 -1.88 -3.98 -11.15
N GLY A 380 -1.23 -3.21 -10.29
CA GLY A 380 -1.77 -2.80 -9.00
C GLY A 380 -2.87 -1.75 -9.16
N VAL A 381 -3.93 -1.87 -8.36
CA VAL A 381 -5.09 -0.98 -8.40
C VAL A 381 -5.57 -0.64 -6.99
N VAL A 382 -6.35 0.44 -6.91
CA VAL A 382 -7.21 0.76 -5.77
C VAL A 382 -8.67 0.69 -6.27
N PRO A 383 -9.62 0.14 -5.51
CA PRO A 383 -11.02 0.01 -5.93
C PRO A 383 -11.66 1.29 -6.48
N SER A 384 -11.39 2.45 -5.87
CA SER A 384 -11.86 3.75 -6.37
C SER A 384 -11.41 4.07 -7.80
N ILE A 385 -10.16 3.75 -8.16
CA ILE A 385 -9.64 3.91 -9.54
C ILE A 385 -10.43 3.02 -10.52
N VAL A 386 -10.68 1.75 -10.14
CA VAL A 386 -11.44 0.80 -10.95
C VAL A 386 -12.87 1.30 -11.19
N ARG A 387 -13.50 1.85 -10.14
CA ARG A 387 -14.83 2.44 -10.21
C ARG A 387 -14.87 3.61 -11.20
N THR A 388 -13.84 4.47 -11.20
CA THR A 388 -13.70 5.57 -12.16
C THR A 388 -13.49 5.06 -13.57
N TRP A 389 -12.64 4.07 -13.79
CA TRP A 389 -12.44 3.47 -15.12
C TRP A 389 -13.74 2.89 -15.70
N LYS A 390 -14.54 2.24 -14.86
CA LYS A 390 -15.84 1.68 -15.25
C LYS A 390 -16.88 2.76 -15.55
N SER A 391 -16.96 3.81 -14.74
CA SER A 391 -17.98 4.86 -14.91
C SER A 391 -17.69 5.80 -16.08
N THR A 392 -16.41 6.05 -16.36
CA THR A 392 -15.96 6.94 -17.45
C THR A 392 -15.66 6.21 -18.75
N ASP A 393 -15.53 4.89 -18.69
CA ASP A 393 -15.09 4.02 -19.78
C ASP A 393 -13.76 4.46 -20.41
N CYS A 394 -12.89 5.13 -19.64
CA CYS A 394 -11.62 5.69 -20.13
C CYS A 394 -10.59 4.61 -20.54
N THR A 395 -10.85 3.35 -20.18
CA THR A 395 -10.04 2.19 -20.58
C THR A 395 -10.52 1.56 -21.90
N ALA A 396 -11.64 1.99 -22.48
CA ALA A 396 -12.18 1.44 -23.73
C ALA A 396 -11.17 1.53 -24.89
N GLY A 397 -11.12 0.46 -25.69
CA GLY A 397 -10.28 0.39 -26.88
C GLY A 397 -8.80 0.07 -26.64
N PHE A 398 -8.36 -0.07 -25.39
CA PHE A 398 -7.00 -0.51 -25.07
C PHE A 398 -6.94 -2.01 -24.79
N ASP A 399 -5.87 -2.63 -25.28
CA ASP A 399 -5.54 -4.05 -25.12
C ASP A 399 -4.74 -4.28 -23.84
N TRP A 400 -5.38 -4.96 -22.88
CA TRP A 400 -4.78 -5.35 -21.60
C TRP A 400 -4.53 -6.85 -21.51
N SER A 401 -4.47 -7.57 -22.64
CA SER A 401 -4.29 -9.03 -22.65
C SER A 401 -2.92 -9.50 -22.13
N THR A 402 -1.94 -8.59 -21.97
CA THR A 402 -0.63 -8.91 -21.38
C THR A 402 -0.68 -9.05 -19.87
N ILE A 403 -1.70 -8.49 -19.22
CA ILE A 403 -1.89 -8.58 -17.77
C ILE A 403 -2.10 -10.06 -17.42
N ARG A 404 -1.31 -10.56 -16.48
CA ARG A 404 -1.43 -11.92 -15.92
C ARG A 404 -2.27 -11.92 -14.65
N CYS A 405 -2.17 -10.85 -13.87
CA CYS A 405 -3.01 -10.60 -12.70
C CYS A 405 -3.09 -9.11 -12.41
N PHE A 406 -4.18 -8.72 -11.74
CA PHE A 406 -4.24 -7.47 -11.01
C PHE A 406 -3.91 -7.73 -9.54
N SER A 407 -3.51 -6.69 -8.82
CA SER A 407 -3.53 -6.74 -7.35
C SER A 407 -4.27 -5.53 -6.79
N SER A 408 -5.21 -5.74 -5.88
CA SER A 408 -6.06 -4.69 -5.32
C SER A 408 -5.72 -4.46 -3.84
N THR A 409 -5.57 -3.20 -3.44
CA THR A 409 -5.31 -2.83 -2.05
C THR A 409 -5.85 -1.44 -1.71
N GLY A 410 -5.77 -1.06 -0.43
CA GLY A 410 -6.09 0.29 0.07
C GLY A 410 -7.57 0.52 0.40
N GLU A 411 -8.49 -0.15 -0.29
CA GLU A 411 -9.92 -0.12 0.00
C GLU A 411 -10.53 -1.51 -0.16
N ALA A 412 -11.72 -1.72 0.39
CA ALA A 412 -12.43 -2.97 0.18
C ALA A 412 -13.11 -2.98 -1.20
N SER A 413 -12.72 -3.92 -2.07
CA SER A 413 -13.26 -4.05 -3.43
C SER A 413 -14.76 -4.31 -3.45
N SER A 414 -15.43 -3.88 -4.52
CA SER A 414 -16.82 -4.25 -4.81
C SER A 414 -16.88 -5.44 -5.78
N VAL A 415 -17.85 -6.34 -5.59
CA VAL A 415 -18.05 -7.54 -6.43
C VAL A 415 -18.22 -7.16 -7.90
N ASP A 416 -18.98 -6.09 -8.17
CA ASP A 416 -19.31 -5.65 -9.53
C ASP A 416 -18.13 -4.96 -10.23
N ASP A 417 -17.28 -4.25 -9.48
CA ASP A 417 -16.10 -3.58 -10.05
C ASP A 417 -14.97 -4.58 -10.25
N TYR A 418 -14.81 -5.54 -9.32
CA TYR A 418 -13.91 -6.68 -9.46
C TYR A 418 -14.24 -7.48 -10.73
N LEU A 419 -15.48 -7.92 -10.89
CA LEU A 419 -15.88 -8.73 -12.05
C LEU A 419 -15.75 -7.96 -13.37
N TRP A 420 -16.04 -6.65 -13.36
CA TRP A 420 -15.82 -5.78 -14.52
C TRP A 420 -14.32 -5.71 -14.87
N LEU A 421 -13.44 -5.50 -13.88
CA LEU A 421 -12.00 -5.41 -14.08
C LEU A 421 -11.42 -6.70 -14.66
N MET A 422 -11.81 -7.85 -14.12
CA MET A 422 -11.45 -9.16 -14.69
C MET A 422 -11.82 -9.22 -16.17
N GLY A 423 -13.04 -8.83 -16.52
CA GLY A 423 -13.52 -8.82 -17.91
C GLY A 423 -12.71 -7.92 -18.84
N ARG A 424 -12.05 -6.87 -18.32
CA ARG A 424 -11.17 -5.98 -19.10
C ARG A 424 -9.86 -6.61 -19.54
N ALA A 425 -9.38 -7.61 -18.82
CA ALA A 425 -8.14 -8.34 -19.13
C ALA A 425 -8.40 -9.84 -19.24
N CYS A 426 -9.34 -10.24 -20.11
CA CYS A 426 -9.59 -11.65 -20.45
C CYS A 426 -9.84 -12.56 -19.23
N TYR A 427 -10.57 -12.06 -18.23
CA TYR A 427 -10.89 -12.75 -16.98
C TYR A 427 -9.67 -13.16 -16.13
N LYS A 428 -8.55 -12.42 -16.25
CA LYS A 428 -7.39 -12.59 -15.37
C LYS A 428 -7.74 -12.19 -13.92
N PRO A 429 -7.16 -12.89 -12.92
CA PRO A 429 -7.56 -12.74 -11.53
C PRO A 429 -7.17 -11.38 -10.93
N VAL A 430 -7.91 -10.95 -9.91
CA VAL A 430 -7.52 -9.84 -9.05
C VAL A 430 -7.07 -10.42 -7.71
N ILE A 431 -5.79 -10.31 -7.41
CA ILE A 431 -5.22 -10.74 -6.13
C ILE A 431 -5.47 -9.63 -5.12
N GLU A 432 -6.50 -9.82 -4.28
CA GLU A 432 -6.73 -8.96 -3.13
C GLU A 432 -5.49 -9.04 -2.22
N TYR A 433 -5.02 -7.89 -1.75
CA TYR A 433 -3.81 -7.79 -0.94
C TYR A 433 -4.03 -6.75 0.16
N CYS A 434 -3.90 -7.18 1.41
CA CYS A 434 -4.08 -6.32 2.56
C CYS A 434 -2.89 -6.45 3.50
N GLY A 435 -2.41 -5.28 3.90
CA GLY A 435 -1.15 -5.07 4.58
C GLY A 435 -1.17 -3.75 5.32
N GLY A 436 -0.03 -3.39 5.90
CA GLY A 436 0.12 -2.15 6.64
C GLY A 436 1.55 -1.68 6.64
N THR A 437 1.74 -0.37 6.81
CA THR A 437 3.07 0.25 6.94
C THR A 437 3.91 -0.45 8.02
N GLU A 438 3.28 -0.89 9.10
CA GLU A 438 3.87 -1.62 10.22
C GLU A 438 4.21 -3.08 9.94
N ILE A 439 3.73 -3.65 8.84
CA ILE A 439 3.98 -5.03 8.43
C ILE A 439 5.02 -5.10 7.30
N GLY A 440 5.20 -4.01 6.57
CA GLY A 440 6.17 -3.97 5.47
C GLY A 440 5.73 -4.69 4.19
N GLY A 441 4.51 -5.20 4.20
CA GLY A 441 3.90 -5.99 3.15
C GLY A 441 2.52 -6.46 3.60
N GLY A 442 2.06 -7.57 3.05
CA GLY A 442 0.75 -8.14 3.34
C GLY A 442 0.78 -9.13 4.50
N PHE A 443 -0.32 -9.17 5.26
CA PHE A 443 -0.62 -10.24 6.20
C PHE A 443 -1.71 -11.19 5.65
N ILE A 444 -2.55 -10.70 4.72
CA ILE A 444 -3.59 -11.48 4.06
C ILE A 444 -3.69 -11.11 2.58
N THR A 445 -3.96 -12.11 1.73
CA THR A 445 -3.91 -11.94 0.29
C THR A 445 -4.66 -13.03 -0.49
N GLY A 446 -4.54 -13.02 -1.82
CA GLY A 446 -4.87 -14.13 -2.70
C GLY A 446 -3.61 -14.81 -3.24
N SER A 447 -3.77 -15.87 -4.01
CA SER A 447 -2.65 -16.54 -4.68
C SER A 447 -3.07 -17.05 -6.04
N LEU A 448 -2.15 -17.00 -7.01
CA LEU A 448 -2.31 -17.66 -8.31
C LEU A 448 -2.31 -19.19 -8.22
N LEU A 449 -2.10 -19.78 -7.03
CA LEU A 449 -2.23 -21.20 -6.76
C LEU A 449 -3.53 -21.58 -6.04
N GLN A 450 -4.44 -20.62 -5.87
CA GLN A 450 -5.75 -20.86 -5.24
C GLN A 450 -6.90 -20.22 -6.02
N PRO A 451 -8.11 -20.80 -5.99
CA PRO A 451 -9.28 -20.16 -6.55
C PRO A 451 -9.55 -18.81 -5.88
N GLN A 452 -9.80 -17.77 -6.67
CA GLN A 452 -10.06 -16.41 -6.19
C GLN A 452 -11.55 -16.09 -6.24
N ALA A 453 -12.09 -15.58 -5.14
CA ALA A 453 -13.47 -15.15 -5.04
C ALA A 453 -13.59 -13.62 -5.09
N LEU A 454 -14.71 -13.12 -5.60
CA LEU A 454 -14.92 -11.67 -5.76
C LEU A 454 -14.91 -10.98 -4.39
N SER A 455 -14.11 -9.91 -4.25
CA SER A 455 -14.00 -9.10 -3.03
C SER A 455 -13.64 -9.90 -1.77
N ALA A 456 -12.80 -10.93 -1.91
CA ALA A 456 -12.36 -11.76 -0.80
C ALA A 456 -10.89 -12.20 -0.95
N PHE A 457 -10.21 -12.37 0.17
CA PHE A 457 -8.84 -12.91 0.22
C PHE A 457 -8.91 -14.43 0.31
N SER A 458 -8.03 -15.15 -0.38
CA SER A 458 -8.02 -16.62 -0.37
C SER A 458 -7.11 -17.21 0.72
N THR A 459 -6.15 -16.46 1.24
CA THR A 459 -5.13 -17.00 2.14
C THR A 459 -4.40 -15.93 2.98
N PRO A 460 -3.93 -16.25 4.19
CA PRO A 460 -2.88 -15.47 4.83
C PRO A 460 -1.62 -15.38 3.96
N ALA A 461 -0.83 -14.32 4.14
CA ALA A 461 0.48 -14.25 3.49
C ALA A 461 1.40 -15.39 3.99
N MET A 462 2.34 -15.83 3.15
CA MET A 462 3.34 -16.82 3.55
C MET A 462 4.19 -16.31 4.73
N GLY A 463 4.46 -17.20 5.69
CA GLY A 463 5.11 -16.83 6.95
C GLY A 463 4.25 -15.95 7.87
N CYS A 464 2.93 -15.93 7.66
CA CYS A 464 1.95 -15.28 8.54
C CYS A 464 0.82 -16.25 8.92
N ASN A 465 0.51 -16.29 10.21
CA ASN A 465 -0.69 -16.90 10.75
C ASN A 465 -1.65 -15.82 11.28
N LEU A 466 -2.95 -16.04 11.05
CA LEU A 466 -4.02 -15.14 11.44
C LEU A 466 -4.92 -15.82 12.47
N PHE A 467 -5.40 -15.02 13.42
CA PHE A 467 -6.35 -15.42 14.45
C PHE A 467 -7.55 -14.47 14.40
N ILE A 468 -8.75 -15.01 14.34
CA ILE A 468 -9.98 -14.21 14.50
C ILE A 468 -10.40 -14.37 15.96
N LEU A 469 -10.50 -13.25 16.68
CA LEU A 469 -10.85 -13.23 18.09
C LEU A 469 -12.37 -13.07 18.26
N ASP A 470 -12.96 -13.88 19.14
CA ASP A 470 -14.36 -13.73 19.53
C ASP A 470 -14.59 -12.49 20.41
N SER A 471 -15.84 -12.25 20.80
CA SER A 471 -16.21 -11.11 21.65
C SER A 471 -15.58 -11.12 23.06
N ASN A 472 -15.05 -12.27 23.49
CA ASN A 472 -14.35 -12.43 24.77
C ASN A 472 -12.83 -12.31 24.60
N GLY A 473 -12.34 -12.05 23.39
CA GLY A 473 -10.91 -11.96 23.07
C GLY A 473 -10.23 -13.32 22.89
N ASN A 474 -10.98 -14.42 22.79
CA ASN A 474 -10.39 -15.75 22.57
C ASN A 474 -10.27 -16.04 21.06
N PRO A 475 -9.15 -16.60 20.59
CA PRO A 475 -9.04 -17.06 19.22
C PRO A 475 -10.10 -18.13 18.90
N LEU A 476 -10.83 -17.94 17.81
CA LEU A 476 -11.66 -18.98 17.22
C LEU A 476 -10.80 -20.18 16.83
N PRO A 477 -11.35 -21.42 16.81
CA PRO A 477 -10.62 -22.58 16.34
C PRO A 477 -10.01 -22.35 14.95
N GLN A 478 -8.73 -22.70 14.79
CA GLN A 478 -8.08 -22.68 13.48
C GLN A 478 -8.93 -23.51 12.51
N ASP A 479 -9.21 -23.01 11.31
CA ASP A 479 -10.11 -23.72 10.38
C ASP A 479 -11.49 -23.10 10.25
N SER A 480 -11.97 -22.51 11.36
CA SER A 480 -13.41 -22.29 11.56
C SER A 480 -13.89 -20.99 10.92
N ALA A 481 -15.10 -21.06 10.36
CA ALA A 481 -15.81 -19.88 9.91
C ALA A 481 -16.25 -19.04 11.11
N GLY A 482 -16.21 -17.72 10.96
CA GLY A 482 -16.57 -16.79 12.02
C GLY A 482 -16.10 -15.38 11.72
N ILE A 483 -16.55 -14.44 12.55
CA ILE A 483 -16.25 -13.01 12.42
C ILE A 483 -15.73 -12.47 13.75
N GLY A 484 -14.77 -11.56 13.69
CA GLY A 484 -14.20 -10.92 14.88
C GLY A 484 -12.95 -10.10 14.60
N GLU A 485 -12.32 -9.59 15.66
CA GLU A 485 -11.10 -8.80 15.54
C GLU A 485 -9.94 -9.68 15.06
N LEU A 486 -9.20 -9.19 14.07
CA LEU A 486 -8.04 -9.88 13.55
C LEU A 486 -6.80 -9.63 14.42
N ALA A 487 -6.18 -10.72 14.86
CA ALA A 487 -4.87 -10.75 15.48
C ALA A 487 -3.88 -11.53 14.62
N LEU A 488 -2.61 -11.15 14.69
CA LEU A 488 -1.53 -11.73 13.92
C LEU A 488 -0.56 -12.48 14.82
N ASP A 489 0.04 -13.54 14.31
CA ASP A 489 1.25 -14.11 14.90
C ASP A 489 2.33 -13.02 14.98
N PRO A 490 3.00 -12.84 16.14
CA PRO A 490 4.01 -11.81 16.28
C PRO A 490 5.28 -12.10 15.46
N THR A 491 5.54 -13.34 15.07
CA THR A 491 6.73 -13.76 14.30
C THR A 491 6.58 -13.49 12.81
N LEU A 492 6.36 -12.22 12.45
CA LEU A 492 6.18 -11.79 11.07
C LEU A 492 7.43 -11.10 10.52
N PHE A 493 8.09 -11.72 9.54
CA PHE A 493 9.28 -11.18 8.90
C PHE A 493 9.02 -9.80 8.29
N GLY A 494 9.92 -8.85 8.55
CA GLY A 494 9.85 -7.48 8.03
C GLY A 494 8.89 -6.54 8.78
N SER A 495 8.15 -7.04 9.78
CA SER A 495 7.27 -6.22 10.61
C SER A 495 8.04 -5.24 11.51
N SER A 496 7.38 -4.16 11.89
CA SER A 496 7.95 -3.14 12.76
C SER A 496 8.18 -3.71 14.17
N THR A 497 9.31 -3.32 14.75
CA THR A 497 9.68 -3.58 16.14
C THR A 497 9.78 -2.30 16.98
N THR A 498 9.58 -1.14 16.36
CA THR A 498 9.66 0.16 17.03
C THR A 498 8.75 1.20 16.38
N LEU A 499 8.42 2.25 17.13
CA LEU A 499 7.80 3.49 16.65
C LEU A 499 8.68 4.66 17.16
N LEU A 500 8.89 5.71 16.36
CA LEU A 500 9.77 6.81 16.78
C LEU A 500 9.11 7.76 17.80
N ASN A 501 7.78 7.84 17.80
CA ASN A 501 7.00 8.80 18.58
C ASN A 501 5.90 8.16 19.43
N ALA A 502 5.97 6.85 19.66
CA ALA A 502 5.03 6.11 20.50
C ALA A 502 5.69 4.84 21.04
N ASP A 503 5.11 4.25 22.08
CA ASP A 503 5.53 2.93 22.55
C ASP A 503 4.96 1.84 21.62
N HIS A 504 5.84 1.03 21.04
CA HIS A 504 5.44 0.00 20.08
C HIS A 504 4.67 -1.14 20.73
N HIS A 505 5.06 -1.53 21.94
CA HIS A 505 4.41 -2.61 22.68
C HIS A 505 2.99 -2.22 23.09
N GLU A 506 2.81 -1.00 23.60
CA GLU A 506 1.51 -0.46 23.98
C GLU A 506 0.55 -0.39 22.78
N VAL A 507 1.04 -0.02 21.60
CA VAL A 507 0.20 0.12 20.41
C VAL A 507 -0.21 -1.24 19.83
N TYR A 508 0.69 -2.23 19.80
CA TYR A 508 0.48 -3.44 19.02
C TYR A 508 0.31 -4.73 19.84
N PHE A 509 0.58 -4.73 21.15
CA PHE A 509 0.56 -5.96 21.96
C PHE A 509 -0.22 -5.81 23.27
N SER A 510 -0.33 -4.61 23.83
CA SER A 510 -1.06 -4.38 25.07
C SER A 510 -2.53 -4.84 24.96
N GLY A 511 -2.95 -5.64 25.93
CA GLY A 511 -4.31 -6.22 26.01
C GLY A 511 -4.61 -7.34 25.00
N MET A 512 -3.64 -7.81 24.22
CA MET A 512 -3.84 -8.93 23.30
C MET A 512 -3.72 -10.29 24.01
N PRO A 513 -4.48 -11.31 23.59
CA PRO A 513 -4.37 -12.65 24.14
C PRO A 513 -3.02 -13.30 23.78
N GLU A 514 -2.62 -14.27 24.59
CA GLU A 514 -1.48 -15.14 24.30
C GLU A 514 -1.90 -16.38 23.53
N TRP A 515 -1.07 -16.78 22.57
CA TRP A 515 -1.18 -18.05 21.86
C TRP A 515 0.19 -18.73 21.83
N ASN A 516 0.27 -19.99 22.26
CA ASN A 516 1.54 -20.73 22.38
C ASN A 516 2.64 -19.94 23.12
N ALA A 517 2.29 -19.32 24.25
CA ALA A 517 3.17 -18.48 25.08
C ALA A 517 3.73 -17.22 24.38
N LYS A 518 3.10 -16.78 23.28
CA LYS A 518 3.43 -15.52 22.60
C LYS A 518 2.22 -14.60 22.58
N VAL A 519 2.41 -13.35 22.97
CA VAL A 519 1.36 -12.32 22.87
C VAL A 519 1.07 -12.06 21.39
N LEU A 520 -0.19 -12.22 20.98
CA LEU A 520 -0.60 -11.94 19.61
C LEU A 520 -0.46 -10.45 19.31
N ARG A 521 -0.19 -10.13 18.04
CA ARG A 521 -0.10 -8.76 17.58
C ARG A 521 -1.47 -8.26 17.14
N ARG A 522 -1.86 -7.09 17.66
CA ARG A 522 -3.06 -6.36 17.22
C ARG A 522 -2.87 -5.87 15.79
N HIS A 523 -3.86 -6.11 14.95
CA HIS A 523 -3.97 -5.43 13.66
C HIS A 523 -4.99 -4.26 13.72
N GLY A 524 -6.12 -4.49 14.39
CA GLY A 524 -7.18 -3.49 14.58
C GLY A 524 -8.24 -3.47 13.49
N ASP A 525 -8.31 -4.51 12.65
CA ASP A 525 -9.37 -4.70 11.67
C ASP A 525 -10.27 -5.87 12.09
N GLU A 526 -11.54 -5.82 11.72
CA GLU A 526 -12.51 -6.90 11.84
C GLU A 526 -12.55 -7.70 10.54
N PHE A 527 -12.47 -9.02 10.67
CA PHE A 527 -12.46 -9.95 9.55
C PHE A 527 -13.44 -11.09 9.77
N GLU A 528 -14.05 -11.53 8.68
CA GLU A 528 -14.81 -12.76 8.61
C GLU A 528 -14.01 -13.80 7.83
N ARG A 529 -13.98 -15.02 8.35
CA ARG A 529 -13.67 -16.21 7.56
C ARG A 529 -14.97 -16.91 7.17
N THR A 530 -15.18 -17.11 5.88
CA THR A 530 -16.39 -17.76 5.35
C THR A 530 -16.33 -19.27 5.54
N THR A 531 -17.45 -19.96 5.35
CA THR A 531 -17.52 -21.44 5.42
C THR A 531 -16.69 -22.12 4.33
N GLU A 532 -16.44 -21.44 3.21
CA GLU A 532 -15.55 -21.89 2.14
C GLU A 532 -14.06 -21.57 2.42
N GLY A 533 -13.76 -20.86 3.51
CA GLY A 533 -12.40 -20.55 3.95
C GLY A 533 -11.80 -19.27 3.36
N TYR A 534 -12.59 -18.47 2.64
CA TYR A 534 -12.18 -17.12 2.21
C TYR A 534 -12.24 -16.14 3.37
N TYR A 535 -11.57 -15.01 3.23
CA TYR A 535 -11.59 -13.94 4.20
C TYR A 535 -12.18 -12.66 3.62
N ARG A 536 -12.94 -11.93 4.44
CA ARG A 536 -13.55 -10.64 4.09
C ARG A 536 -13.25 -9.62 5.17
N ALA A 537 -12.75 -8.47 4.75
CA ALA A 537 -12.59 -7.33 5.63
C ALA A 537 -13.95 -6.68 5.90
N HIS A 538 -14.21 -6.43 7.18
CA HIS A 538 -15.38 -5.69 7.69
C HIS A 538 -14.97 -4.31 8.24
N GLY A 539 -13.72 -3.89 8.01
CA GLY A 539 -13.24 -2.56 8.37
C GLY A 539 -12.57 -2.53 9.72
N ARG A 540 -12.45 -1.33 10.29
CA ARG A 540 -11.73 -1.07 11.53
C ARG A 540 -12.53 -1.59 12.73
N ALA A 541 -11.89 -2.37 13.60
CA ALA A 541 -12.53 -2.85 14.84
C ALA A 541 -12.89 -1.67 15.77
N ASP A 542 -12.11 -0.58 15.73
CA ASP A 542 -12.36 0.66 16.46
C ASP A 542 -13.43 1.57 15.82
N ASP A 543 -13.77 1.37 14.54
CA ASP A 543 -14.89 2.06 13.86
C ASP A 543 -16.19 1.23 13.85
N THR A 544 -16.25 0.14 14.63
CA THR A 544 -17.50 -0.62 14.81
C THR A 544 -18.50 0.22 15.60
N MET A 545 -19.65 0.50 14.99
CA MET A 545 -20.69 1.30 15.63
C MET A 545 -21.58 0.43 16.50
N ASN A 546 -21.94 0.90 17.69
CA ASN A 546 -22.93 0.25 18.53
C ASN A 546 -24.31 0.88 18.33
N LEU A 547 -25.05 0.35 17.36
CA LEU A 547 -26.38 0.81 16.99
C LEU A 547 -27.44 0.00 17.74
N GLY A 548 -27.82 0.48 18.93
CA GLY A 548 -28.90 -0.13 19.72
C GLY A 548 -28.53 -1.48 20.35
N GLY A 549 -27.27 -1.66 20.74
CA GLY A 549 -26.76 -2.90 21.34
C GLY A 549 -26.15 -3.88 20.34
N ILE A 550 -26.10 -3.51 19.06
CA ILE A 550 -25.59 -4.35 17.97
C ILE A 550 -24.36 -3.66 17.39
N LYS A 551 -23.23 -4.37 17.35
CA LYS A 551 -22.04 -3.92 16.65
C LYS A 551 -22.25 -4.08 15.14
N VAL A 552 -22.07 -3.00 14.39
CA VAL A 552 -22.23 -2.99 12.94
C VAL A 552 -21.04 -2.27 12.31
N SER A 553 -20.47 -2.87 11.26
CA SER A 553 -19.39 -2.31 10.45
C SER A 553 -19.86 -1.09 9.65
N SER A 554 -19.05 -0.03 9.60
CA SER A 554 -19.24 1.10 8.70
C SER A 554 -19.24 0.68 7.22
N ILE A 555 -18.29 -0.17 6.83
CA ILE A 555 -18.13 -0.66 5.45
C ILE A 555 -19.37 -1.43 4.98
N GLU A 556 -19.97 -2.26 5.84
CA GLU A 556 -21.18 -3.00 5.49
C GLU A 556 -22.36 -2.06 5.21
N ILE A 557 -22.54 -1.03 6.05
CA ILE A 557 -23.55 0.00 5.88
C ILE A 557 -23.29 0.79 4.59
N GLU A 558 -22.05 1.22 4.36
CA GLU A 558 -21.64 1.99 3.17
C GLU A 558 -21.87 1.20 1.89
N ARG A 559 -21.50 -0.10 1.85
CA ARG A 559 -21.73 -0.98 0.70
C ARG A 559 -23.20 -1.07 0.32
N ILE A 560 -24.09 -1.15 1.31
CA ILE A 560 -25.53 -1.17 1.06
C ILE A 560 -25.98 0.19 0.57
N CYS A 561 -25.62 1.26 1.27
CA CYS A 561 -26.07 2.61 0.97
C CYS A 561 -25.60 3.07 -0.41
N ASN A 562 -24.37 2.74 -0.82
CA ASN A 562 -23.82 3.01 -2.15
C ASN A 562 -24.62 2.38 -3.30
N ARG A 563 -25.43 1.33 -3.03
CA ARG A 563 -26.25 0.62 -4.03
C ARG A 563 -27.72 1.05 -4.04
N VAL A 564 -28.13 1.91 -3.11
CA VAL A 564 -29.54 2.28 -2.94
C VAL A 564 -30.02 3.23 -4.04
N ASN A 565 -29.13 4.08 -4.57
CA ASN A 565 -29.48 5.06 -5.60
C ASN A 565 -28.28 5.31 -6.51
N ASP A 566 -28.49 5.24 -7.82
CA ASP A 566 -27.44 5.43 -8.82
C ASP A 566 -26.79 6.83 -8.81
N ALA A 567 -27.46 7.83 -8.22
CA ALA A 567 -26.94 9.18 -8.05
C ALA A 567 -25.86 9.29 -6.96
N ILE A 568 -25.74 8.29 -6.08
CA ILE A 568 -24.72 8.24 -5.03
C ILE A 568 -23.36 7.92 -5.67
N LEU A 569 -22.36 8.76 -5.38
CA LEU A 569 -20.97 8.50 -5.68
C LEU A 569 -20.32 7.65 -4.58
N GLU A 570 -20.51 8.06 -3.33
CA GLU A 570 -19.91 7.43 -2.15
C GLU A 570 -20.72 7.76 -0.89
N THR A 571 -20.60 6.91 0.13
CA THR A 571 -21.16 7.11 1.46
C THR A 571 -20.11 6.83 2.52
N ALA A 572 -20.20 7.53 3.65
CA ALA A 572 -19.41 7.26 4.84
C ALA A 572 -20.36 7.13 6.04
N ALA A 573 -20.27 6.03 6.77
CA ALA A 573 -21.14 5.72 7.91
C ALA A 573 -20.39 5.91 9.23
N ILE A 574 -20.98 6.71 10.14
CA ILE A 574 -20.36 7.07 11.42
C ILE A 574 -21.37 6.93 12.56
N GLY A 575 -20.92 6.35 13.67
CA GLY A 575 -21.67 6.25 14.91
C GLY A 575 -21.48 7.54 15.68
N VAL A 576 -22.58 8.23 15.98
CA VAL A 576 -22.53 9.50 16.73
C VAL A 576 -23.20 9.30 18.09
N PRO A 577 -22.46 9.37 19.21
CA PRO A 577 -23.06 9.27 20.53
C PRO A 577 -23.98 10.48 20.79
N PRO A 578 -25.20 10.28 21.32
CA PRO A 578 -26.12 11.39 21.60
C PRO A 578 -25.64 12.24 22.78
N VAL A 579 -25.92 13.55 22.72
CA VAL A 579 -25.65 14.50 23.82
C VAL A 579 -26.55 14.12 25.01
N GLY A 580 -25.97 13.48 26.03
CA GLY A 580 -26.68 12.95 27.20
C GLY A 580 -26.48 11.45 27.46
N GLY A 581 -25.76 10.74 26.58
CA GLY A 581 -25.54 9.29 26.70
C GLY A 581 -26.69 8.46 26.12
N GLY A 582 -26.39 7.20 25.76
CA GLY A 582 -27.30 6.31 25.05
C GLY A 582 -26.62 5.62 23.87
N PRO A 583 -27.31 4.71 23.16
CA PRO A 583 -26.75 4.04 21.99
C PRO A 583 -26.41 5.04 20.88
N GLU A 584 -25.39 4.72 20.09
CA GLU A 584 -24.94 5.59 19.00
C GLU A 584 -26.03 5.77 17.96
N GLN A 585 -26.11 6.98 17.40
CA GLN A 585 -26.95 7.28 16.26
C GLN A 585 -26.16 7.12 14.97
N LEU A 586 -26.65 6.28 14.06
CA LEU A 586 -26.08 6.17 12.72
C LEU A 586 -26.26 7.49 11.97
N THR A 587 -25.13 8.05 11.54
CA THR A 587 -25.05 9.19 10.63
C THR A 587 -24.39 8.74 9.33
N ILE A 588 -25.00 9.07 8.20
CA ILE A 588 -24.45 8.77 6.88
C ILE A 588 -24.18 10.09 6.17
N ALA A 589 -22.92 10.29 5.78
CA ALA A 589 -22.53 11.33 4.84
C ALA A 589 -22.63 10.76 3.42
N VAL A 590 -23.22 11.51 2.49
CA VAL A 590 -23.42 11.08 1.11
C VAL A 590 -22.78 12.08 0.15
N VAL A 591 -22.01 11.56 -0.80
CA VAL A 591 -21.48 12.29 -1.95
C VAL A 591 -22.26 11.88 -3.18
N PHE A 592 -22.67 12.84 -4.00
CA PHE A 592 -23.46 12.61 -5.23
C PHE A 592 -22.59 12.79 -6.48
N LYS A 593 -22.95 12.09 -7.56
CA LYS A 593 -22.19 12.10 -8.82
C LYS A 593 -22.18 13.47 -9.51
N ASP A 594 -23.34 14.12 -9.69
CA ASP A 594 -23.44 15.27 -10.60
C ASP A 594 -24.15 16.53 -10.04
N GLN A 595 -24.88 16.47 -8.91
CA GLN A 595 -25.53 17.65 -8.30
C GLN A 595 -25.65 17.56 -6.77
N SER A 596 -25.69 18.71 -6.10
CA SER A 596 -26.11 18.79 -4.68
C SER A 596 -27.60 18.45 -4.57
N PRO A 597 -28.00 17.52 -3.71
CA PRO A 597 -29.40 17.13 -3.55
C PRO A 597 -30.23 18.31 -3.01
N GLN A 598 -31.51 18.37 -3.38
CA GLN A 598 -32.47 19.21 -2.67
C GLN A 598 -32.79 18.58 -1.30
N ALA A 599 -33.31 19.35 -0.34
CA ALA A 599 -33.64 18.84 0.99
C ALA A 599 -34.70 17.70 0.94
N GLU A 600 -35.57 17.70 -0.07
CA GLU A 600 -36.56 16.65 -0.32
C GLU A 600 -35.91 15.32 -0.77
N ASP A 601 -34.82 15.39 -1.55
CA ASP A 601 -34.06 14.22 -1.99
C ASP A 601 -33.38 13.51 -0.81
N LEU A 602 -32.93 14.25 0.20
CA LEU A 602 -32.28 13.68 1.39
C LEU A 602 -33.24 12.91 2.30
N ASN A 603 -34.48 13.36 2.43
CA ASN A 603 -35.50 12.65 3.22
C ASN A 603 -35.91 11.35 2.52
N GLN A 604 -36.06 11.39 1.20
CA GLN A 604 -36.33 10.20 0.41
C GLN A 604 -35.15 9.22 0.46
N LEU A 605 -33.92 9.71 0.32
CA LEU A 605 -32.72 8.89 0.45
C LEU A 605 -32.59 8.26 1.83
N LYS A 606 -32.88 9.03 2.89
CA LYS A 606 -32.93 8.52 4.27
C LYS A 606 -33.96 7.39 4.41
N LEU A 607 -35.13 7.50 3.78
CA LEU A 607 -36.13 6.42 3.77
C LEU A 607 -35.63 5.19 3.03
N MET A 608 -34.97 5.37 1.88
CA MET A 608 -34.42 4.27 1.09
C MET A 608 -33.27 3.56 1.83
N PHE A 609 -32.36 4.31 2.47
CA PHE A 609 -31.32 3.75 3.34
C PHE A 609 -31.92 2.97 4.50
N ASN A 610 -32.89 3.54 5.22
CA ASN A 610 -33.57 2.81 6.30
C ASN A 610 -34.27 1.53 5.79
N SER A 611 -34.84 1.56 4.58
CA SER A 611 -35.45 0.37 3.99
C SER A 611 -34.40 -0.69 3.61
N ALA A 612 -33.26 -0.28 3.07
CA ALA A 612 -32.18 -1.17 2.69
C ALA A 612 -31.47 -1.78 3.91
N LEU A 613 -31.20 -0.98 4.94
CA LEU A 613 -30.54 -1.44 6.18
C LEU A 613 -31.45 -2.33 7.04
N LYS A 614 -32.78 -2.16 6.98
CA LYS A 614 -33.72 -3.10 7.62
C LYS A 614 -33.63 -4.53 7.09
N LYS A 615 -33.10 -4.72 5.87
CA LYS A 615 -32.81 -6.05 5.31
C LYS A 615 -31.54 -6.67 5.92
N LEU A 616 -30.64 -5.85 6.45
CA LEU A 616 -29.45 -6.30 7.15
C LEU A 616 -29.81 -6.86 8.53
N ASN A 617 -30.64 -6.13 9.28
CA ASN A 617 -31.17 -6.59 10.55
C ASN A 617 -32.49 -5.86 10.90
N PRO A 618 -33.59 -6.59 11.20
CA PRO A 618 -34.88 -5.99 11.49
C PRO A 618 -34.93 -5.13 12.76
N LEU A 619 -33.92 -5.25 13.65
CA LEU A 619 -33.77 -4.45 14.86
C LEU A 619 -32.90 -3.19 14.66
N SER A 620 -32.27 -3.02 13.49
CA SER A 620 -31.54 -1.81 13.12
C SER A 620 -32.50 -0.68 12.76
N GLY A 621 -32.94 0.09 13.76
CA GLY A 621 -33.59 1.40 13.58
C GLY A 621 -32.98 2.37 14.59
N PHE A 622 -32.61 3.61 14.28
CA PHE A 622 -33.03 4.55 13.26
C PHE A 622 -31.80 5.36 12.81
N ILE A 623 -31.67 5.69 11.52
CA ILE A 623 -30.74 6.75 11.10
C ILE A 623 -31.17 8.06 11.78
N GLY A 624 -30.34 8.57 12.70
CA GLY A 624 -30.60 9.82 13.41
C GLY A 624 -30.55 11.01 12.45
N ARG A 625 -29.50 11.08 11.62
CA ARG A 625 -29.27 12.16 10.65
C ARG A 625 -28.68 11.63 9.34
N CYS A 626 -29.10 12.21 8.22
CA CYS A 626 -28.50 12.00 6.90
C CYS A 626 -28.03 13.38 6.42
N GLY A 627 -26.76 13.51 6.03
CA GLY A 627 -26.18 14.78 5.60
C GLY A 627 -25.63 14.68 4.18
N ALA A 628 -25.94 15.66 3.32
CA ALA A 628 -25.30 15.79 2.02
C ALA A 628 -23.98 16.54 2.14
N ILE A 629 -22.95 16.04 1.46
CA ILE A 629 -21.76 16.83 1.14
C ILE A 629 -21.83 17.14 -0.36
N ALA A 630 -22.01 18.42 -0.69
CA ALA A 630 -21.98 18.88 -2.06
C ALA A 630 -20.55 18.76 -2.63
N PRO A 631 -20.38 18.33 -3.89
CA PRO A 631 -19.07 18.39 -4.54
C PRO A 631 -18.62 19.85 -4.62
N SER A 632 -17.49 20.19 -4.00
CA SER A 632 -16.97 21.56 -3.94
C SER A 632 -16.29 21.99 -5.24
N ASN A 633 -17.05 22.14 -6.32
CA ASN A 633 -16.60 22.83 -7.53
C ASN A 633 -16.70 24.36 -7.40
N ARG A 634 -16.15 24.97 -6.34
CA ARG A 634 -15.92 26.43 -6.26
C ARG A 634 -14.76 26.79 -5.33
N LEU A 635 -13.52 26.62 -5.79
CA LEU A 635 -12.44 27.55 -5.44
C LEU A 635 -12.44 28.68 -6.48
N LYS A 636 -13.32 29.67 -6.33
CA LYS A 636 -13.17 30.96 -7.01
C LYS A 636 -13.63 32.11 -6.11
N GLN A 637 -12.65 32.99 -5.90
CA GLN A 637 -12.73 34.41 -5.56
C GLN A 637 -13.09 34.76 -4.12
N GLY A 638 -12.07 35.26 -3.42
CA GLY A 638 -12.23 35.94 -2.15
C GLY A 638 -13.02 37.23 -2.31
N HIS A 639 -13.81 37.52 -1.28
CA HIS A 639 -14.07 38.88 -0.84
C HIS A 639 -14.02 38.88 0.69
N GLU A 640 -13.24 39.81 1.20
CA GLU A 640 -13.15 40.19 2.60
C GLU A 640 -14.53 40.60 3.12
N GLU A 641 -14.96 40.02 4.24
CA GLU A 641 -15.84 40.72 5.16
C GLU A 641 -15.30 40.58 6.59
N SER A 642 -14.93 41.74 7.15
CA SER A 642 -14.49 41.95 8.52
C SER A 642 -15.62 41.67 9.53
N PRO A 643 -15.34 41.10 10.73
CA PRO A 643 -16.33 41.03 11.79
C PRO A 643 -16.24 42.28 12.69
N THR A 644 -17.22 43.18 12.58
CA THR A 644 -17.47 44.21 13.61
C THR A 644 -18.60 43.78 14.53
N GLN A 645 -18.27 43.77 15.84
CA GLN A 645 -19.14 43.98 17.02
C GLN A 645 -20.27 42.95 17.25
N GLY A 646 -20.47 42.34 18.42
CA GLY A 646 -19.95 42.55 19.76
C GLY A 646 -21.09 42.27 20.75
N VAL A 647 -20.92 41.37 21.71
CA VAL A 647 -21.67 41.37 22.99
C VAL A 647 -20.75 40.83 24.10
N HIS A 648 -20.75 41.57 25.20
CA HIS A 648 -19.93 41.44 26.41
C HIS A 648 -20.29 40.24 27.32
N PRO A 649 -19.42 39.92 28.31
CA PRO A 649 -19.46 38.74 29.16
C PRO A 649 -20.10 38.98 30.55
N GLY A 650 -20.60 37.92 31.17
CA GLY A 650 -20.81 37.78 32.63
C GLY A 650 -20.94 36.29 32.96
N LYS A 651 -20.01 35.66 33.71
CA LYS A 651 -19.91 35.60 35.19
C LYS A 651 -21.28 35.36 35.85
N ALA A 652 -21.50 34.41 36.76
CA ALA A 652 -20.66 33.38 37.39
C ALA A 652 -21.60 32.43 38.16
N LEU A 653 -21.30 31.12 38.16
CA LEU A 653 -21.12 30.25 39.34
C LEU A 653 -20.70 28.87 38.86
#